data_AF-A0A812TE68-F1
#
_entry.id   AF-A0A812TE68-F1
#
_cell.length_a   1.000
_cell.length_b   1.000
_cell.length_c   1.000
_cell.angle_alpha   90.00
_cell.angle_beta   90.00
_cell.angle_gamma   90.00
#
_symmetry.space_group_name_H-M   'P 1'
#
loop_
_entity.id
_entity.type
_entity.pdbx_description
1 polymer ?
#
loop_
_entity_poly.entity_id
_entity_poly.type
_entity_poly.pdbx_seq_one_letter_code
_entity_poly.pdbx_strand_id
1 'polypeptide(L)'
;MSMASFVHPVLAMLAALLGGLSAASDPEADPYFPVFHVRPPENWINDPNGPFRDPRTGLIHLWMQYNPGGANWGNMSWYHVVSWDGVTWEHVGVTEALRFNPSKYPYADAGFYSGSVTLVNGSHPIIAYTCAGTKAQLQCLAWPKNTSDPMLIEWQEDPDNPVIASVPPGGLSITIFRDPTTALWDERRQLYLMHLATSLKGAGGEAAGAPVAAVVGYSADSSFRRWSFDSILLQENYVPRGMFECPDFFNLQPTEADDIMSPAGIWVLKLSMMVVTLDFYWLGLFDWESREFVRMGSAVPLDYGNYYASKSFFDPVMNRRIIFGWVREYGLSNGKWAGLQALPRVMEYDSQYRTLRVYPLPSLDGLRQETLYHSAVPQVLSATSPLNLVKPGGSQQQEIIATITFPQDLFDIEPEAFLGLRIREVSATQYASVGLTSNPLGGQILNTTDIPGIDYMNFPMSPHAPDAANAQNCSDFCLNDLRCVAWTYVLPGQTRASESGRTADATPSCALKTFATAAQRKTSACCVSGFVKSPLLILDTSSSGTQGAKFTTGGRARVMPDPDVAGRARVSLHVFNDGSVTESFKDQGLERLTARLYIPEMDSAGVSVVAKGTEQATLETAEVYALGTIWDKQSSQQYPYFL
;
A
#
# COMPACT_ATOMS: atom_id res chain seq x y z
N MET A 1 -35.28 -56.25 61.97
CA MET A 1 -35.53 -54.94 62.62
C MET A 1 -34.78 -53.90 61.80
N SER A 2 -35.44 -53.25 60.83
CA SER A 2 -36.07 -51.91 60.95
C SER A 2 -35.01 -50.81 61.12
N MET A 3 -34.85 -49.76 60.31
CA MET A 3 -35.75 -49.03 59.40
C MET A 3 -34.90 -48.04 58.56
N ALA A 4 -35.41 -47.69 57.37
CA ALA A 4 -35.39 -46.39 56.63
C ALA A 4 -34.26 -45.35 56.88
N SER A 5 -33.71 -44.65 55.86
CA SER A 5 -34.48 -43.84 54.90
C SER A 5 -33.72 -43.52 53.59
N PHE A 6 -34.54 -43.41 52.55
CA PHE A 6 -34.31 -43.17 51.13
C PHE A 6 -33.48 -41.94 50.73
N VAL A 7 -32.62 -42.12 49.71
CA VAL A 7 -32.36 -41.10 48.67
C VAL A 7 -32.56 -41.78 47.32
N HIS A 8 -33.46 -41.23 46.50
CA HIS A 8 -33.83 -41.73 45.17
C HIS A 8 -32.91 -41.17 44.06
N PRO A 9 -32.87 -41.81 42.88
CA PRO A 9 -31.84 -41.66 41.87
C PRO A 9 -32.22 -40.66 40.79
N VAL A 10 -31.29 -39.78 40.39
CA VAL A 10 -31.30 -39.12 39.08
C VAL A 10 -29.86 -39.09 38.57
N LEU A 11 -29.41 -40.19 37.99
CA LEU A 11 -28.16 -40.26 37.22
C LEU A 11 -28.44 -40.92 35.87
N ALA A 12 -29.32 -40.28 35.08
CA ALA A 12 -29.63 -40.67 33.71
C ALA A 12 -30.17 -39.47 32.92
N MET A 13 -29.46 -38.33 32.96
CA MET A 13 -29.69 -37.19 32.05
C MET A 13 -28.50 -36.21 32.07
N LEU A 14 -27.27 -36.72 31.90
CA LEU A 14 -26.07 -35.87 31.79
C LEU A 14 -24.96 -36.50 30.93
N ALA A 15 -25.37 -37.19 29.85
CA ALA A 15 -24.45 -37.75 28.84
C ALA A 15 -24.83 -37.29 27.41
N ALA A 16 -25.44 -36.12 27.27
CA ALA A 16 -25.85 -35.55 25.98
C ALA A 16 -25.52 -34.04 25.85
N LEU A 17 -24.44 -33.57 26.49
CA LEU A 17 -23.98 -32.16 26.42
C LEU A 17 -22.46 -32.01 26.25
N LEU A 18 -21.74 -33.06 25.82
CA LEU A 18 -20.29 -33.03 25.62
C LEU A 18 -19.85 -33.46 24.20
N GLY A 19 -20.73 -33.37 23.21
CA GLY A 19 -20.41 -33.63 21.80
C GLY A 19 -20.72 -32.42 20.96
N GLY A 20 -19.76 -31.52 20.79
CA GLY A 20 -19.94 -30.32 19.97
C GLY A 20 -18.95 -29.18 20.21
N LEU A 21 -17.75 -29.44 20.73
CA LEU A 21 -16.63 -28.55 20.44
C LEU A 21 -16.12 -28.95 19.07
N SER A 22 -16.60 -28.23 18.05
CA SER A 22 -15.92 -28.15 16.76
C SER A 22 -14.44 -27.90 17.04
N ALA A 23 -13.60 -28.89 16.77
CA ALA A 23 -12.16 -28.69 16.68
C ALA A 23 -11.97 -27.56 15.65
N ALA A 24 -11.61 -26.37 16.11
CA ALA A 24 -11.10 -25.34 15.23
C ALA A 24 -9.89 -25.96 14.52
N SER A 25 -10.03 -26.20 13.23
CA SER A 25 -8.91 -26.67 12.42
C SER A 25 -7.78 -25.66 12.54
N ASP A 26 -6.60 -26.19 12.86
CA ASP A 26 -5.31 -25.51 12.99
C ASP A 26 -5.17 -24.39 11.94
N PRO A 27 -4.86 -23.13 12.32
CA PRO A 27 -4.52 -22.07 11.37
C PRO A 27 -3.40 -22.47 10.40
N GLU A 28 -2.52 -23.41 10.80
CA GLU A 28 -1.48 -24.00 9.95
C GLU A 28 -2.03 -24.85 8.78
N ALA A 29 -3.32 -25.20 8.76
CA ALA A 29 -3.92 -25.99 7.68
C ALA A 29 -4.38 -25.14 6.47
N ASP A 30 -4.33 -23.81 6.54
CA ASP A 30 -4.68 -22.92 5.42
C ASP A 30 -3.41 -22.61 4.58
N PRO A 31 -3.27 -23.15 3.35
CA PRO A 31 -2.08 -22.95 2.53
C PRO A 31 -1.89 -21.51 2.05
N TYR A 32 -2.92 -20.67 2.21
CA TYR A 32 -2.89 -19.26 1.86
C TYR A 32 -2.43 -18.37 3.01
N PHE A 33 -2.25 -18.93 4.21
CA PHE A 33 -1.86 -18.20 5.40
C PHE A 33 -0.39 -17.74 5.28
N PRO A 34 -0.12 -16.43 5.21
CA PRO A 34 1.26 -15.91 5.14
C PRO A 34 1.95 -16.10 6.49
N VAL A 35 3.23 -16.47 6.47
CA VAL A 35 4.01 -16.75 7.69
C VAL A 35 5.09 -15.71 7.97
N PHE A 36 5.39 -14.82 7.02
CA PHE A 36 6.34 -13.73 7.19
C PHE A 36 5.79 -12.34 6.85
N HIS A 37 4.47 -12.22 6.72
CA HIS A 37 3.75 -10.94 6.71
C HIS A 37 2.95 -10.75 8.00
N VAL A 38 2.95 -9.52 8.53
CA VAL A 38 2.28 -9.23 9.79
C VAL A 38 0.76 -9.28 9.62
N ARG A 39 0.09 -10.03 10.50
CA ARG A 39 -1.36 -10.18 10.61
C ARG A 39 -1.74 -10.74 12.00
N PRO A 40 -2.97 -10.54 12.50
CA PRO A 40 -3.46 -11.23 13.71
C PRO A 40 -3.67 -12.72 13.44
N PRO A 41 -3.83 -13.61 14.44
CA PRO A 41 -4.10 -15.04 14.20
C PRO A 41 -5.43 -15.34 13.48
N GLU A 42 -6.39 -14.42 13.55
CA GLU A 42 -7.70 -14.52 12.91
C GLU A 42 -8.34 -13.12 12.70
N ASN A 43 -9.47 -13.09 11.99
CA ASN A 43 -10.32 -11.96 11.69
C ASN A 43 -9.77 -10.95 10.65
N TRP A 44 -10.51 -9.85 10.48
CA TRP A 44 -10.24 -8.82 9.49
C TRP A 44 -9.23 -7.80 10.01
N ILE A 45 -8.28 -7.42 9.15
CA ILE A 45 -7.48 -6.21 9.31
C ILE A 45 -7.45 -5.36 8.05
N ASN A 46 -7.18 -4.08 8.25
CA ASN A 46 -6.83 -3.15 7.17
C ASN A 46 -5.68 -2.22 7.55
N ASP A 47 -5.91 -0.92 7.55
CA ASP A 47 -4.90 0.14 7.59
C ASP A 47 -3.87 -0.08 8.71
N PRO A 48 -2.56 0.02 8.44
CA PRO A 48 -1.56 0.16 9.50
C PRO A 48 -1.81 1.47 10.24
N ASN A 49 -1.76 1.40 11.57
CA ASN A 49 -2.07 2.50 12.45
C ASN A 49 -0.90 2.77 13.39
N GLY A 50 -0.48 4.04 13.42
CA GLY A 50 0.59 4.54 14.27
C GLY A 50 1.82 3.65 14.43
N PRO A 51 2.44 3.11 13.34
CA PRO A 51 3.73 2.47 13.49
C PRO A 51 4.70 3.42 14.18
N PHE A 52 5.48 2.91 15.12
CA PHE A 52 6.26 3.73 16.05
C PHE A 52 7.40 2.89 16.62
N ARG A 53 8.57 3.49 16.81
CA ARG A 53 9.62 2.88 17.63
C ARG A 53 9.83 3.72 18.87
N ASP A 54 9.63 3.10 20.03
CA ASP A 54 9.79 3.77 21.31
C ASP A 54 11.28 4.06 21.54
N PRO A 55 11.71 5.33 21.58
CA PRO A 55 13.12 5.65 21.78
C PRO A 55 13.64 5.26 23.17
N ARG A 56 12.75 4.96 24.13
CA ARG A 56 13.12 4.60 25.51
C ARG A 56 13.45 3.13 25.65
N THR A 57 12.82 2.28 24.84
CA THR A 57 12.95 0.82 24.93
C THR A 57 13.63 0.25 23.68
N GLY A 58 13.54 0.95 22.55
CA GLY A 58 13.94 0.44 21.24
C GLY A 58 12.92 -0.50 20.60
N LEU A 59 11.76 -0.73 21.25
CA LEU A 59 10.71 -1.61 20.74
C LEU A 59 9.91 -0.92 19.63
N ILE A 60 9.67 -1.64 18.53
CA ILE A 60 8.79 -1.23 17.45
C ILE A 60 7.38 -1.69 17.80
N HIS A 61 6.41 -0.79 17.68
CA HIS A 61 5.00 -1.05 17.83
C HIS A 61 4.32 -0.81 16.48
N LEU A 62 3.41 -1.70 16.12
CA LEU A 62 2.55 -1.55 14.97
C LEU A 62 1.13 -1.88 15.40
N TRP A 63 0.22 -0.92 15.18
CA TRP A 63 -1.20 -1.17 15.27
C TRP A 63 -1.80 -1.32 13.88
N MET A 64 -3.00 -1.89 13.81
CA MET A 64 -3.78 -1.97 12.58
C MET A 64 -5.27 -1.97 12.89
N GLN A 65 -6.07 -1.39 12.01
CA GLN A 65 -7.52 -1.52 12.08
C GLN A 65 -7.90 -3.00 12.07
N TYR A 66 -8.81 -3.39 12.97
CA TYR A 66 -9.14 -4.77 13.27
C TYR A 66 -10.62 -4.94 13.63
N ASN A 67 -11.24 -6.02 13.14
CA ASN A 67 -12.57 -6.43 13.59
C ASN A 67 -12.46 -7.64 14.55
N PRO A 68 -12.67 -7.48 15.87
CA PRO A 68 -12.70 -8.62 16.80
C PRO A 68 -13.86 -9.60 16.58
N GLY A 69 -14.89 -9.18 15.83
CA GLY A 69 -16.11 -9.95 15.61
C GLY A 69 -16.12 -10.80 14.35
N GLY A 70 -15.08 -10.78 13.52
CA GLY A 70 -14.99 -11.66 12.34
C GLY A 70 -14.10 -11.17 11.20
N ALA A 71 -14.02 -11.98 10.15
CA ALA A 71 -13.19 -11.75 8.96
C ALA A 71 -13.77 -10.77 7.92
N ASN A 72 -14.74 -9.94 8.29
CA ASN A 72 -15.31 -8.89 7.45
C ASN A 72 -15.05 -7.51 8.06
N TRP A 73 -15.15 -6.44 7.27
CA TRP A 73 -15.06 -5.08 7.77
C TRP A 73 -16.19 -4.78 8.80
N GLY A 74 -15.84 -4.24 9.97
CA GLY A 74 -16.78 -3.85 11.02
C GLY A 74 -16.13 -3.74 12.40
N ASN A 75 -16.84 -3.18 13.39
CA ASN A 75 -16.41 -3.05 14.79
C ASN A 75 -14.99 -2.51 14.99
N MET A 76 -14.62 -1.49 14.22
CA MET A 76 -13.21 -1.17 14.01
C MET A 76 -12.48 -0.80 15.30
N SER A 77 -11.51 -1.63 15.65
CA SER A 77 -10.64 -1.53 16.81
C SER A 77 -9.18 -1.54 16.33
N TRP A 78 -8.20 -1.34 17.21
CA TRP A 78 -6.78 -1.33 16.85
C TRP A 78 -6.06 -2.54 17.41
N TYR A 79 -5.68 -3.49 16.55
CA TYR A 79 -4.88 -4.66 16.91
C TYR A 79 -3.41 -4.33 17.02
N HIS A 80 -2.72 -4.87 18.01
CA HIS A 80 -1.35 -4.48 18.37
C HIS A 80 -0.36 -5.65 18.25
N VAL A 81 0.77 -5.40 17.60
CA VAL A 81 1.95 -6.27 17.62
C VAL A 81 3.21 -5.45 17.91
N VAL A 82 4.25 -6.13 18.39
CA VAL A 82 5.54 -5.51 18.68
C VAL A 82 6.70 -6.28 18.05
N SER A 83 7.83 -5.62 17.85
CA SER A 83 9.05 -6.22 17.31
C SER A 83 10.29 -5.47 17.80
N TRP A 84 11.39 -6.19 18.01
CA TRP A 84 12.69 -5.59 18.37
C TRP A 84 13.53 -5.19 17.16
N ASP A 85 13.37 -5.93 16.06
CA ASP A 85 14.23 -5.88 14.88
C ASP A 85 13.47 -5.53 13.59
N GLY A 86 12.14 -5.41 13.66
CA GLY A 86 11.25 -5.19 12.53
C GLY A 86 11.02 -6.45 11.69
N VAL A 87 11.57 -7.60 12.11
CA VAL A 87 11.55 -8.88 11.38
C VAL A 87 10.75 -9.91 12.16
N THR A 88 11.09 -10.16 13.42
CA THR A 88 10.37 -11.08 14.31
C THR A 88 9.32 -10.32 15.10
N TRP A 89 8.07 -10.80 15.10
CA TRP A 89 6.92 -10.10 15.67
C TRP A 89 6.23 -10.90 16.76
N GLU A 90 5.72 -10.21 17.76
CA GLU A 90 4.98 -10.79 18.88
C GLU A 90 3.57 -10.22 18.97
N HIS A 91 2.58 -11.10 19.17
CA HIS A 91 1.23 -10.69 19.55
C HIS A 91 1.23 -10.23 21.00
N VAL A 92 0.75 -9.02 21.28
CA VAL A 92 0.53 -8.58 22.66
C VAL A 92 -0.77 -9.22 23.18
N GLY A 93 -0.74 -9.78 24.39
CA GLY A 93 -1.82 -10.64 24.91
C GLY A 93 -3.20 -9.98 25.06
N VAL A 94 -3.27 -8.65 25.05
CA VAL A 94 -4.53 -7.90 24.89
C VAL A 94 -4.61 -7.44 23.45
N THR A 95 -5.56 -7.99 22.71
CA THR A 95 -5.63 -7.86 21.25
C THR A 95 -5.97 -6.45 20.77
N GLU A 96 -6.45 -5.55 21.62
CA GLU A 96 -7.02 -4.25 21.19
C GLU A 96 -6.50 -3.10 22.06
N ALA A 97 -5.61 -2.27 21.51
CA ALA A 97 -5.15 -1.06 22.20
C ALA A 97 -6.26 0.00 22.27
N LEU A 98 -7.03 0.14 21.17
CA LEU A 98 -8.26 0.92 21.12
C LEU A 98 -9.41 0.00 20.75
N ARG A 99 -10.34 -0.22 21.68
CA ARG A 99 -11.47 -1.14 21.50
C ARG A 99 -12.75 -0.38 21.18
N PHE A 100 -13.38 -0.72 20.06
CA PHE A 100 -14.68 -0.17 19.69
C PHE A 100 -15.72 -0.41 20.78
N ASN A 101 -16.35 0.67 21.25
CA ASN A 101 -17.38 0.62 22.28
C ASN A 101 -18.47 1.68 22.02
N PRO A 102 -19.49 1.36 21.21
CA PRO A 102 -20.54 2.31 20.84
C PRO A 102 -21.46 2.67 22.03
N SER A 103 -21.50 1.85 23.08
CA SER A 103 -22.23 2.18 24.31
C SER A 103 -21.54 3.26 25.13
N LYS A 104 -20.20 3.27 25.17
CA LYS A 104 -19.38 4.31 25.82
C LYS A 104 -19.25 5.55 24.94
N TYR A 105 -19.15 5.37 23.62
CA TYR A 105 -18.91 6.42 22.64
C TYR A 105 -19.98 6.42 21.53
N PRO A 106 -21.22 6.87 21.82
CA PRO A 106 -22.32 6.80 20.85
C PRO A 106 -22.13 7.71 19.63
N TYR A 107 -21.23 8.71 19.70
CA TYR A 107 -20.87 9.56 18.56
C TYR A 107 -19.89 8.88 17.59
N ALA A 108 -19.24 7.79 18.01
CA ALA A 108 -18.29 7.02 17.24
C ALA A 108 -18.84 5.62 16.95
N ASP A 109 -20.09 5.53 16.50
CA ASP A 109 -20.87 4.30 16.30
C ASP A 109 -20.44 3.47 15.08
N ALA A 110 -19.51 3.95 14.25
CA ALA A 110 -18.95 3.21 13.11
C ALA A 110 -17.61 2.53 13.42
N GLY A 111 -16.85 3.04 14.39
CA GLY A 111 -15.57 2.46 14.80
C GLY A 111 -14.51 3.48 15.19
N PHE A 112 -13.37 2.97 15.65
CA PHE A 112 -12.14 3.73 15.81
C PHE A 112 -11.29 3.52 14.56
N TYR A 113 -11.34 4.52 13.68
CA TYR A 113 -10.66 4.50 12.39
C TYR A 113 -9.18 4.87 12.55
N SER A 114 -8.50 5.07 11.42
CA SER A 114 -7.06 5.18 11.31
C SER A 114 -6.51 6.44 11.98
N GLY A 115 -5.22 6.38 12.25
CA GLY A 115 -4.52 7.40 12.99
C GLY A 115 -3.03 7.14 13.07
N SER A 116 -2.35 7.98 13.84
CA SER A 116 -0.90 7.95 13.97
C SER A 116 -0.48 8.15 15.43
N VAL A 117 0.73 7.70 15.76
CA VAL A 117 1.37 7.97 17.06
C VAL A 117 2.29 9.17 16.91
N THR A 118 2.27 10.07 17.89
CA THR A 118 3.17 11.21 18.01
C THR A 118 3.89 11.16 19.36
N LEU A 119 5.20 11.40 19.36
CA LEU A 119 5.97 11.59 20.59
C LEU A 119 5.84 13.04 21.06
N VAL A 120 5.06 13.26 22.10
CA VAL A 120 4.82 14.59 22.68
C VAL A 120 5.80 14.87 23.82
N ASN A 121 6.30 16.09 23.88
CA ASN A 121 7.33 16.55 24.82
C ASN A 121 8.56 15.62 24.88
N GLY A 122 8.90 15.01 23.74
CA GLY A 122 10.09 14.16 23.57
C GLY A 122 10.05 12.79 24.24
N SER A 123 8.97 12.40 24.92
CA SER A 123 8.93 11.10 25.62
C SER A 123 7.56 10.45 25.79
N HIS A 124 6.46 11.16 25.50
CA HIS A 124 5.12 10.63 25.74
C HIS A 124 4.46 10.24 24.40
N PRO A 125 4.34 8.94 24.06
CA PRO A 125 3.61 8.53 22.87
C PRO A 125 2.11 8.79 23.08
N ILE A 126 1.47 9.46 22.13
CA ILE A 126 0.03 9.72 22.09
C ILE A 126 -0.51 9.21 20.76
N ILE A 127 -1.63 8.48 20.82
CA ILE A 127 -2.39 8.12 19.61
C ILE A 127 -3.34 9.28 19.30
N ALA A 128 -3.24 9.81 18.09
CA ALA A 128 -4.31 10.60 17.46
C ALA A 128 -5.01 9.71 16.43
N TYR A 129 -6.33 9.63 16.49
CA TYR A 129 -7.13 8.74 15.63
C TYR A 129 -8.48 9.35 15.28
N THR A 130 -9.12 8.82 14.24
CA THR A 130 -10.48 9.21 13.90
C THR A 130 -11.49 8.38 14.70
N CYS A 131 -12.25 9.02 15.58
CA CYS A 131 -13.42 8.45 16.21
C CYS A 131 -14.62 8.61 15.27
N ALA A 132 -14.93 7.54 14.53
CA ALA A 132 -15.82 7.57 13.39
C ALA A 132 -17.24 7.16 13.78
N GLY A 133 -18.19 8.00 13.42
CA GLY A 133 -19.61 7.72 13.46
C GLY A 133 -20.26 7.77 12.08
N THR A 134 -21.44 7.17 11.97
CA THR A 134 -22.28 7.16 10.76
C THR A 134 -22.65 8.58 10.28
N LYS A 135 -22.61 9.57 11.19
CA LYS A 135 -22.96 10.97 10.91
C LYS A 135 -21.76 11.92 10.91
N ALA A 136 -20.62 11.52 11.46
CA ALA A 136 -19.46 12.40 11.60
C ALA A 136 -18.17 11.61 11.78
N GLN A 137 -17.07 12.13 11.24
CA GLN A 137 -15.71 11.68 11.52
C GLN A 137 -15.03 12.79 12.33
N LEU A 138 -14.68 12.48 13.57
CA LEU A 138 -14.13 13.42 14.54
C LEU A 138 -12.73 12.95 14.93
N GLN A 139 -11.88 13.85 15.44
CA GLN A 139 -10.51 13.48 15.82
C GLN A 139 -10.40 13.37 17.33
N CYS A 140 -9.87 12.25 17.79
CA CYS A 140 -9.77 11.86 19.18
C CYS A 140 -8.30 11.52 19.54
N LEU A 141 -8.00 11.57 20.82
CA LEU A 141 -6.71 11.21 21.40
C LEU A 141 -6.84 10.03 22.37
N ALA A 142 -5.78 9.25 22.49
CA ALA A 142 -5.63 8.27 23.56
C ALA A 142 -4.21 8.30 24.13
N TRP A 143 -4.10 7.99 25.41
CA TRP A 143 -2.87 8.05 26.21
C TRP A 143 -2.55 6.67 26.76
N PRO A 144 -1.27 6.28 26.87
CA PRO A 144 -0.91 5.05 27.56
C PRO A 144 -1.31 5.17 29.04
N LYS A 145 -1.98 4.16 29.61
CA LYS A 145 -2.31 4.13 31.05
C LYS A 145 -1.07 3.99 31.92
N ASN A 146 -0.08 3.25 31.41
CA ASN A 146 1.20 3.04 32.07
C ASN A 146 2.33 3.30 31.07
N THR A 147 2.95 4.48 31.15
CA THR A 147 4.10 4.82 30.30
C THR A 147 5.33 3.96 30.60
N SER A 148 5.42 3.32 31.77
CA SER A 148 6.55 2.44 32.12
C SER A 148 6.42 1.03 31.55
N ASP A 149 5.25 0.67 31.00
CA ASP A 149 5.09 -0.60 30.28
C ASP A 149 5.76 -0.50 28.91
N PRO A 150 6.85 -1.24 28.64
CA PRO A 150 7.52 -1.18 27.34
C PRO A 150 6.63 -1.69 26.21
N MET A 151 5.63 -2.52 26.51
CA MET A 151 4.71 -3.09 25.53
C MET A 151 3.57 -2.13 25.19
N LEU A 152 3.35 -1.05 25.94
CA LEU A 152 2.28 -0.05 25.74
C LEU A 152 0.91 -0.70 25.48
N ILE A 153 0.52 -1.66 26.32
CA ILE A 153 -0.65 -2.52 26.08
C ILE A 153 -1.96 -1.76 26.34
N GLU A 154 -2.05 -1.05 27.46
CA GLU A 154 -3.28 -0.40 27.87
C GLU A 154 -3.29 1.10 27.54
N TRP A 155 -4.33 1.53 26.84
CA TRP A 155 -4.58 2.93 26.53
C TRP A 155 -5.88 3.41 27.19
N GLN A 156 -5.94 4.72 27.46
CA GLN A 156 -7.13 5.43 27.91
C GLN A 156 -7.45 6.54 26.92
N GLU A 157 -8.70 6.60 26.49
CA GLU A 157 -9.16 7.70 25.65
C GLU A 157 -9.16 9.00 26.44
N ASP A 158 -8.85 10.10 25.75
CA ASP A 158 -8.85 11.43 26.35
C ASP A 158 -10.26 11.84 26.83
N PRO A 159 -10.41 12.40 28.05
CA PRO A 159 -11.71 12.87 28.55
C PRO A 159 -12.28 14.06 27.76
N ASP A 160 -11.44 14.84 27.07
CA ASP A 160 -11.84 15.98 26.25
C ASP A 160 -12.17 15.58 24.80
N ASN A 161 -12.18 14.27 24.51
CA ASN A 161 -12.55 13.79 23.18
C ASN A 161 -14.00 14.13 22.81
N PRO A 162 -14.28 14.45 21.52
CA PRO A 162 -13.30 14.65 20.44
C PRO A 162 -12.57 16.00 20.54
N VAL A 163 -11.26 16.01 20.29
CA VAL A 163 -10.41 17.23 20.36
C VAL A 163 -10.50 18.11 19.11
N ILE A 164 -10.91 17.55 17.98
CA ILE A 164 -11.28 18.31 16.77
C ILE A 164 -12.66 17.81 16.32
N ALA A 165 -13.67 18.65 16.51
CA ALA A 165 -15.07 18.30 16.32
C ALA A 165 -15.78 19.01 15.15
N SER A 166 -15.06 19.86 14.42
CA SER A 166 -15.60 20.66 13.31
C SER A 166 -14.68 20.63 12.11
N VAL A 167 -15.27 20.69 10.92
CA VAL A 167 -14.52 20.85 9.66
C VAL A 167 -13.82 22.22 9.62
N PRO A 168 -12.73 22.35 8.85
CA PRO A 168 -12.06 23.64 8.67
C PRO A 168 -12.94 24.65 7.92
N PRO A 169 -12.57 25.95 7.91
CA PRO A 169 -13.22 26.95 7.05
C PRO A 169 -13.29 26.47 5.58
N GLY A 170 -14.48 26.54 4.98
CA GLY A 170 -14.70 26.05 3.62
C GLY A 170 -14.83 24.52 3.49
N GLY A 171 -14.73 23.77 4.59
CA GLY A 171 -14.97 22.34 4.63
C GLY A 171 -16.43 21.99 4.30
N LEU A 172 -16.61 20.93 3.51
CA LEU A 172 -17.91 20.57 2.95
C LEU A 172 -18.68 19.54 3.77
N SER A 173 -17.98 18.57 4.37
CA SER A 173 -18.65 17.51 5.11
C SER A 173 -17.78 16.96 6.24
N ILE A 174 -18.35 16.88 7.44
CA ILE A 174 -17.74 16.22 8.59
C ILE A 174 -17.68 14.70 8.44
N THR A 175 -18.38 14.10 7.46
CA THR A 175 -18.26 12.67 7.13
C THR A 175 -17.08 12.34 6.21
N ILE A 176 -16.32 13.37 5.81
CA ILE A 176 -15.13 13.30 4.96
C ILE A 176 -14.03 14.09 5.69
N PHE A 177 -13.59 13.58 6.84
CA PHE A 177 -12.65 14.27 7.71
C PHE A 177 -11.94 13.27 8.64
N ARG A 178 -10.80 12.73 8.21
CA ARG A 178 -10.17 11.59 8.91
C ARG A 178 -8.67 11.46 8.71
N ASP A 179 -8.13 10.48 9.43
CA ASP A 179 -6.79 9.91 9.33
C ASP A 179 -5.67 10.90 9.72
N PRO A 180 -5.61 11.33 10.99
CA PRO A 180 -4.56 12.22 11.48
C PRO A 180 -3.15 11.66 11.23
N THR A 181 -2.25 12.51 10.72
CA THR A 181 -0.83 12.18 10.57
C THR A 181 -0.11 12.14 11.92
N THR A 182 1.10 11.59 11.96
CA THR A 182 2.04 11.94 13.03
C THR A 182 2.25 13.45 12.99
N ALA A 183 2.18 14.12 14.15
CA ALA A 183 2.34 15.56 14.21
C ALA A 183 3.81 15.94 14.12
N LEU A 184 4.10 17.01 13.40
CA LEU A 184 5.42 17.62 13.30
C LEU A 184 5.59 18.65 14.43
N TRP A 185 6.81 18.84 14.91
CA TRP A 185 7.13 19.88 15.88
C TRP A 185 7.67 21.14 15.18
N ASP A 186 6.95 22.25 15.28
CA ASP A 186 7.40 23.57 14.84
C ASP A 186 8.18 24.23 15.98
N GLU A 187 9.51 24.12 15.94
CA GLU A 187 10.39 24.71 16.94
C GLU A 187 10.28 26.25 17.02
N ARG A 188 9.95 26.93 15.91
CA ARG A 188 9.89 28.40 15.91
C ARG A 188 8.65 28.91 16.64
N ARG A 189 7.53 28.21 16.45
CA ARG A 189 6.24 28.57 17.08
C ARG A 189 5.95 27.83 18.38
N GLN A 190 6.72 26.79 18.70
CA GLN A 190 6.50 25.89 19.84
C GLN A 190 5.11 25.22 19.76
N LEU A 191 4.75 24.75 18.57
CA LEU A 191 3.45 24.12 18.28
C LEU A 191 3.66 22.78 17.56
N TYR A 192 2.77 21.83 17.84
CA TYR A 192 2.59 20.64 17.02
C TYR A 192 1.72 20.96 15.82
N LEU A 193 2.08 20.45 14.64
CA LEU A 193 1.31 20.55 13.39
C LEU A 193 0.91 19.15 12.92
N MET A 194 -0.39 18.86 12.90
CA MET A 194 -0.96 17.59 12.46
C MET A 194 -1.82 17.80 11.21
N HIS A 195 -1.74 16.90 10.25
CA HIS A 195 -2.53 16.98 9.02
C HIS A 195 -3.67 15.97 8.99
N LEU A 196 -4.75 16.31 8.29
CA LEU A 196 -5.96 15.51 8.13
C LEU A 196 -6.45 15.55 6.68
N ALA A 197 -7.03 14.46 6.18
CA ALA A 197 -7.66 14.43 4.87
C ALA A 197 -9.12 14.88 4.97
N THR A 198 -9.56 15.72 4.03
CA THR A 198 -10.93 16.23 3.98
C THR A 198 -11.37 16.62 2.57
N SER A 199 -12.57 17.19 2.45
CA SER A 199 -13.03 17.86 1.24
C SER A 199 -13.40 19.31 1.53
N LEU A 200 -12.92 20.21 0.66
CA LEU A 200 -13.18 21.64 0.73
C LEU A 200 -14.03 22.10 -0.46
N LYS A 201 -14.64 23.27 -0.32
CA LYS A 201 -15.24 23.99 -1.44
C LYS A 201 -14.14 24.52 -2.35
N GLY A 202 -14.18 24.17 -3.64
CA GLY A 202 -13.23 24.66 -4.63
C GLY A 202 -13.27 26.19 -4.75
N ALA A 203 -12.08 26.78 -4.79
CA ALA A 203 -11.88 28.22 -4.85
C ALA A 203 -11.55 28.67 -6.28
N GLY A 204 -12.41 29.51 -6.88
CA GLY A 204 -12.16 30.13 -8.19
C GLY A 204 -12.08 29.16 -9.38
N GLY A 205 -11.94 29.72 -10.59
CA GLY A 205 -11.80 28.95 -11.83
C GLY A 205 -12.94 27.98 -12.13
N GLU A 206 -12.63 26.89 -12.83
CA GLU A 206 -13.60 25.84 -13.22
C GLU A 206 -14.09 24.98 -12.03
N ALA A 207 -13.37 25.00 -10.90
CA ALA A 207 -13.72 24.25 -9.69
C ALA A 207 -14.55 25.07 -8.68
N ALA A 208 -14.91 26.32 -9.00
CA ALA A 208 -15.59 27.23 -8.07
C ALA A 208 -16.89 26.62 -7.54
N GLY A 209 -16.92 26.33 -6.23
CA GLY A 209 -18.09 25.75 -5.57
C GLY A 209 -18.24 24.24 -5.65
N ALA A 210 -17.41 23.53 -6.43
CA ALA A 210 -17.39 22.07 -6.48
C ALA A 210 -16.58 21.47 -5.32
N PRO A 211 -16.86 20.24 -4.87
CA PRO A 211 -16.01 19.54 -3.90
C PRO A 211 -14.61 19.24 -4.46
N VAL A 212 -13.58 19.61 -3.69
CA VAL A 212 -12.18 19.28 -3.97
C VAL A 212 -11.61 18.46 -2.83
N ALA A 213 -10.75 17.49 -3.13
CA ALA A 213 -10.05 16.73 -2.09
C ALA A 213 -8.96 17.61 -1.49
N ALA A 214 -8.73 17.53 -0.18
CA ALA A 214 -7.77 18.39 0.50
C ALA A 214 -7.05 17.69 1.65
N VAL A 215 -5.89 18.26 1.98
CA VAL A 215 -5.15 17.97 3.21
C VAL A 215 -5.01 19.29 3.97
N VAL A 216 -5.42 19.29 5.24
CA VAL A 216 -5.45 20.49 6.09
C VAL A 216 -4.62 20.29 7.35
N GLY A 217 -3.94 21.34 7.79
CA GLY A 217 -3.14 21.38 9.00
C GLY A 217 -3.93 21.93 10.19
N TYR A 218 -3.71 21.33 11.36
CA TYR A 218 -4.16 21.82 12.65
C TYR A 218 -2.96 21.97 13.57
N SER A 219 -2.94 23.04 14.36
CA SER A 219 -1.88 23.30 15.33
C SER A 219 -2.37 23.15 16.77
N ALA A 220 -1.52 22.59 17.63
CA ALA A 220 -1.73 22.50 19.06
C ALA A 220 -0.48 22.89 19.86
N ASP A 221 -0.71 23.37 21.09
CA ASP A 221 0.36 23.61 22.06
C ASP A 221 0.93 22.29 22.63
N SER A 222 1.88 22.40 23.57
CA SER A 222 2.52 21.25 24.22
C SER A 222 1.59 20.37 25.06
N SER A 223 0.35 20.80 25.32
CA SER A 223 -0.67 19.94 25.94
C SER A 223 -1.23 18.90 24.97
N PHE A 224 -1.07 19.14 23.65
CA PHE A 224 -1.59 18.32 22.57
C PHE A 224 -3.12 18.14 22.55
N ARG A 225 -3.87 18.90 23.39
CA ARG A 225 -5.34 18.77 23.54
C ARG A 225 -6.12 19.83 22.79
N ARG A 226 -5.58 21.05 22.70
CA ARG A 226 -6.25 22.19 22.07
C ARG A 226 -5.75 22.38 20.67
N TRP A 227 -6.55 21.93 19.71
CA TRP A 227 -6.24 22.04 18.28
C TRP A 227 -7.04 23.17 17.64
N SER A 228 -6.38 23.89 16.74
CA SER A 228 -7.01 24.93 15.92
C SER A 228 -6.59 24.75 14.47
N PHE A 229 -7.48 25.07 13.54
CA PHE A 229 -7.15 25.05 12.11
C PHE A 229 -5.99 26.01 11.84
N ASP A 230 -4.97 25.54 11.13
CA ASP A 230 -3.73 26.27 10.87
C ASP A 230 -3.58 26.58 9.38
N SER A 231 -3.70 25.58 8.51
CA SER A 231 -3.32 25.71 7.11
C SER A 231 -4.05 24.75 6.16
N ILE A 232 -3.95 25.02 4.86
CA ILE A 232 -4.30 24.09 3.79
C ILE A 232 -2.99 23.66 3.13
N LEU A 233 -2.63 22.39 3.29
CA LEU A 233 -1.40 21.84 2.73
C LEU A 233 -1.55 21.50 1.24
N LEU A 234 -2.72 20.99 0.86
CA LEU A 234 -3.03 20.55 -0.50
C LEU A 234 -4.51 20.73 -0.82
N GLN A 235 -4.82 21.13 -2.06
CA GLN A 235 -6.13 20.99 -2.67
C GLN A 235 -5.97 20.39 -4.07
N GLU A 236 -6.75 19.36 -4.37
CA GLU A 236 -6.76 18.70 -5.67
C GLU A 236 -8.16 18.67 -6.25
N ASN A 237 -8.27 19.22 -7.46
CA ASN A 237 -9.47 19.16 -8.26
C ASN A 237 -9.60 17.77 -8.89
N TYR A 238 -10.82 17.42 -9.30
CA TYR A 238 -11.08 16.24 -10.15
C TYR A 238 -10.71 14.89 -9.54
N VAL A 239 -10.49 14.83 -8.23
CA VAL A 239 -10.33 13.59 -7.47
C VAL A 239 -11.68 12.88 -7.41
N PRO A 240 -11.81 11.66 -7.94
CA PRO A 240 -13.05 10.90 -7.86
C PRO A 240 -13.54 10.77 -6.41
N ARG A 241 -14.84 11.06 -6.19
CA ARG A 241 -15.49 11.14 -4.87
C ARG A 241 -14.96 12.25 -3.93
N GLY A 242 -14.04 13.11 -4.41
CA GLY A 242 -13.60 14.31 -3.70
C GLY A 242 -12.83 14.05 -2.40
N MET A 243 -12.17 12.89 -2.27
CA MET A 243 -11.52 12.51 -1.02
C MET A 243 -10.18 11.78 -1.21
N PHE A 244 -9.22 12.16 -0.37
CA PHE A 244 -8.04 11.37 -0.04
C PHE A 244 -8.20 10.70 1.33
N GLU A 245 -7.41 9.66 1.57
CA GLU A 245 -7.32 8.96 2.85
C GLU A 245 -5.86 8.86 3.29
N CYS A 246 -5.66 8.52 4.57
CA CYS A 246 -4.38 8.17 5.16
C CYS A 246 -3.20 9.05 4.69
N PRO A 247 -3.28 10.38 4.92
CA PRO A 247 -2.16 11.23 4.66
C PRO A 247 -0.96 10.82 5.50
N ASP A 248 0.21 11.06 4.94
CA ASP A 248 1.48 11.02 5.65
C ASP A 248 2.36 12.15 5.10
N PHE A 249 2.99 12.91 6.00
CA PHE A 249 3.76 14.08 5.63
C PHE A 249 5.02 14.17 6.48
N PHE A 250 6.17 14.03 5.82
CA PHE A 250 7.46 13.93 6.48
C PHE A 250 8.59 14.43 5.60
N ASN A 251 9.73 14.70 6.22
CA ASN A 251 10.96 15.02 5.55
C ASN A 251 11.87 13.77 5.49
N LEU A 252 12.54 13.59 4.35
CA LEU A 252 13.65 12.66 4.17
C LEU A 252 14.93 13.46 4.04
N GLN A 253 15.89 13.19 4.92
CA GLN A 253 17.23 13.75 4.83
C GLN A 253 17.94 13.19 3.58
N PRO A 254 18.86 13.96 2.96
CA PRO A 254 19.63 13.46 1.84
C PRO A 254 20.50 12.28 2.29
N THR A 255 20.55 11.23 1.47
CA THR A 255 21.35 10.02 1.71
C THR A 255 22.81 10.20 1.26
N GLU A 256 23.07 11.15 0.36
CA GLU A 256 24.42 11.48 -0.13
C GLU A 256 24.81 12.91 0.26
N ALA A 257 26.08 13.10 0.63
CA ALA A 257 26.64 14.37 1.08
C ALA A 257 26.66 15.47 -0.01
N ASP A 258 26.47 15.11 -1.27
CA ASP A 258 26.56 16.00 -2.44
C ASP A 258 25.20 16.43 -3.02
N ASP A 259 24.07 16.18 -2.35
CA ASP A 259 22.78 16.71 -2.79
C ASP A 259 22.62 18.22 -2.48
N ILE A 260 23.29 19.03 -3.30
CA ILE A 260 23.31 20.49 -3.24
C ILE A 260 21.90 21.09 -3.45
N MET A 261 20.97 20.33 -4.06
CA MET A 261 19.65 20.85 -4.42
C MET A 261 18.68 20.89 -3.23
N SER A 262 18.87 20.06 -2.20
CA SER A 262 18.03 20.07 -1.01
C SER A 262 18.80 19.76 0.29
N PRO A 263 19.68 20.67 0.75
CA PRO A 263 20.50 20.46 1.95
C PRO A 263 19.69 20.28 3.25
N ALA A 264 18.40 20.66 3.24
CA ALA A 264 17.46 20.47 4.36
C ALA A 264 16.58 19.21 4.19
N GLY A 265 16.90 18.33 3.25
CA GLY A 265 16.09 17.17 2.88
C GLY A 265 14.91 17.50 1.97
N ILE A 266 14.23 16.46 1.49
CA ILE A 266 13.03 16.57 0.64
C ILE A 266 11.78 16.24 1.45
N TRP A 267 10.71 17.01 1.26
CA TRP A 267 9.42 16.70 1.87
C TRP A 267 8.61 15.75 0.99
N VAL A 268 7.96 14.78 1.63
CA VAL A 268 7.10 13.79 1.01
C VAL A 268 5.69 13.97 1.53
N LEU A 269 4.74 14.21 0.62
CA LEU A 269 3.30 14.15 0.91
C LEU A 269 2.73 12.90 0.26
N LYS A 270 2.44 11.88 1.07
CA LYS A 270 1.83 10.62 0.63
C LYS A 270 0.34 10.63 0.92
N LEU A 271 -0.46 10.12 -0.02
CA LEU A 271 -1.92 10.01 0.10
C LEU A 271 -2.41 8.68 -0.46
N SER A 272 -3.60 8.28 0.01
CA SER A 272 -4.34 7.12 -0.49
C SER A 272 -5.58 7.58 -1.25
N MET A 273 -5.82 7.05 -2.45
CA MET A 273 -7.04 7.33 -3.23
C MET A 273 -7.94 6.10 -3.33
N MET A 274 -9.10 6.20 -2.69
CA MET A 274 -10.02 5.07 -2.50
C MET A 274 -10.58 4.50 -3.81
N VAL A 275 -10.77 5.33 -4.84
CA VAL A 275 -11.43 4.89 -6.08
C VAL A 275 -10.58 3.92 -6.88
N VAL A 276 -9.27 4.19 -7.00
CA VAL A 276 -8.30 3.27 -7.62
C VAL A 276 -7.57 2.40 -6.61
N THR A 277 -7.80 2.63 -5.32
CA THR A 277 -7.15 1.91 -4.21
C THR A 277 -5.64 1.89 -4.35
N LEU A 278 -5.09 3.07 -4.62
CA LEU A 278 -3.69 3.32 -4.90
C LEU A 278 -3.15 4.34 -3.91
N ASP A 279 -1.95 4.08 -3.41
CA ASP A 279 -1.15 5.05 -2.69
C ASP A 279 -0.15 5.72 -3.65
N PHE A 280 0.03 7.04 -3.49
CA PHE A 280 1.00 7.81 -4.26
C PHE A 280 1.55 8.95 -3.40
N TYR A 281 2.63 9.57 -3.88
CA TYR A 281 3.26 10.68 -3.18
C TYR A 281 3.67 11.80 -4.13
N TRP A 282 3.77 13.01 -3.57
CA TRP A 282 4.54 14.11 -4.16
C TRP A 282 5.80 14.34 -3.36
N LEU A 283 6.85 14.72 -4.07
CA LEU A 283 8.04 15.34 -3.49
C LEU A 283 7.89 16.86 -3.55
N GLY A 284 8.53 17.56 -2.62
CA GLY A 284 8.52 19.02 -2.63
C GLY A 284 9.31 19.65 -1.50
N LEU A 285 9.16 20.97 -1.40
CA LEU A 285 9.72 21.77 -0.32
C LEU A 285 8.60 22.27 0.58
N PHE A 286 8.85 22.32 1.88
CA PHE A 286 7.88 22.84 2.85
C PHE A 286 8.44 24.09 3.53
N ASP A 287 7.70 25.18 3.41
CA ASP A 287 8.00 26.42 4.11
C ASP A 287 7.27 26.44 5.45
N TRP A 288 8.05 26.39 6.53
CA TRP A 288 7.51 26.45 7.90
C TRP A 288 6.80 27.76 8.20
N GLU A 289 7.19 28.88 7.59
CA GLU A 289 6.61 30.19 7.87
C GLU A 289 5.22 30.32 7.22
N SER A 290 5.12 30.08 5.91
CA SER A 290 3.87 30.18 5.16
C SER A 290 2.97 28.93 5.28
N ARG A 291 3.51 27.80 5.76
CA ARG A 291 2.87 26.48 5.76
C ARG A 291 2.61 25.91 4.36
N GLU A 292 3.32 26.40 3.35
CA GLU A 292 3.11 25.97 1.97
C GLU A 292 4.01 24.78 1.61
N PHE A 293 3.42 23.78 0.96
CA PHE A 293 4.13 22.68 0.34
C PHE A 293 4.23 22.88 -1.18
N VAL A 294 5.43 23.21 -1.64
CA VAL A 294 5.72 23.46 -3.05
C VAL A 294 6.14 22.15 -3.71
N ARG A 295 5.23 21.58 -4.51
CA ARG A 295 5.43 20.31 -5.21
C ARG A 295 6.52 20.41 -6.28
N MET A 296 7.33 19.35 -6.37
CA MET A 296 8.35 19.15 -7.39
C MET A 296 7.90 18.02 -8.34
N GLY A 297 7.20 18.40 -9.41
CA GLY A 297 6.72 17.46 -10.42
C GLY A 297 5.36 16.82 -10.11
N SER A 298 5.04 15.74 -10.82
CA SER A 298 3.77 15.00 -10.69
C SER A 298 3.82 13.96 -9.56
N ALA A 299 2.66 13.46 -9.17
CA ALA A 299 2.57 12.42 -8.16
C ALA A 299 3.11 11.09 -8.71
N VAL A 300 3.72 10.28 -7.85
CA VAL A 300 4.31 8.99 -8.19
C VAL A 300 3.62 7.89 -7.40
N PRO A 301 3.17 6.79 -8.02
CA PRO A 301 2.65 5.63 -7.29
C PRO A 301 3.66 5.08 -6.28
N LEU A 302 3.17 4.72 -5.10
CA LEU A 302 3.98 4.10 -4.05
C LEU A 302 4.11 2.58 -4.26
N ASP A 303 3.19 1.96 -4.98
CA ASP A 303 3.21 0.58 -5.42
C ASP A 303 2.16 0.49 -6.54
N TYR A 304 2.44 -0.22 -7.64
CA TYR A 304 1.48 -0.33 -8.74
C TYR A 304 0.41 -1.41 -8.52
N GLY A 305 0.48 -2.14 -7.41
CA GLY A 305 -0.37 -3.26 -7.08
C GLY A 305 -1.30 -3.00 -5.89
N ASN A 306 -1.58 -4.05 -5.13
CA ASN A 306 -2.45 -4.03 -3.98
C ASN A 306 -1.69 -3.61 -2.72
N TYR A 307 -1.57 -2.30 -2.53
CA TYR A 307 -0.93 -1.68 -1.39
C TYR A 307 -1.66 -0.37 -1.07
N TYR A 308 -2.27 -0.28 0.11
CA TYR A 308 -3.17 0.82 0.44
C TYR A 308 -3.01 1.32 1.88
N ALA A 309 -3.54 2.50 2.16
CA ALA A 309 -3.59 3.09 3.50
C ALA A 309 -2.23 3.14 4.23
N SER A 310 -1.14 3.23 3.47
CA SER A 310 0.19 3.08 4.02
C SER A 310 0.59 4.21 4.96
N LYS A 311 1.41 3.87 5.95
CA LYS A 311 1.84 4.82 6.98
C LYS A 311 3.28 4.54 7.37
N SER A 312 4.07 5.60 7.40
CA SER A 312 5.48 5.53 7.76
C SER A 312 5.74 6.01 9.17
N PHE A 313 6.91 5.65 9.68
CA PHE A 313 7.48 6.23 10.88
C PHE A 313 8.99 6.38 10.72
N PHE A 314 9.57 7.32 11.47
CA PHE A 314 11.01 7.41 11.59
C PHE A 314 11.49 6.49 12.71
N ASP A 315 12.40 5.58 12.38
CA ASP A 315 13.11 4.75 13.33
C ASP A 315 14.34 5.52 13.85
N PRO A 316 14.32 6.00 15.11
CA PRO A 316 15.42 6.80 15.67
C PRO A 316 16.63 5.95 16.07
N VAL A 317 16.48 4.62 16.18
CA VAL A 317 17.57 3.71 16.57
C VAL A 317 18.38 3.33 15.33
N MET A 318 17.71 3.05 14.21
CA MET A 318 18.34 2.67 12.95
C MET A 318 18.50 3.82 11.95
N ASN A 319 18.10 5.03 12.35
CA ASN A 319 18.17 6.29 11.60
C ASN A 319 17.64 6.16 10.17
N ARG A 320 16.42 5.64 10.03
CA ARG A 320 15.78 5.42 8.73
C ARG A 320 14.28 5.57 8.81
N ARG A 321 13.62 5.80 7.68
CA ARG A 321 12.16 5.79 7.61
C ARG A 321 11.68 4.43 7.14
N ILE A 322 10.71 3.86 7.86
CA ILE A 322 10.07 2.58 7.52
C ILE A 322 8.59 2.84 7.23
N ILE A 323 8.03 2.16 6.23
CA ILE A 323 6.62 2.23 5.86
C ILE A 323 5.98 0.85 5.84
N PHE A 324 4.73 0.79 6.31
CA PHE A 324 3.84 -0.35 6.18
C PHE A 324 2.67 0.01 5.27
N GLY A 325 2.04 -0.97 4.65
CA GLY A 325 0.83 -0.79 3.85
C GLY A 325 -0.08 -2.00 3.94
N TRP A 326 -1.38 -1.75 3.87
CA TRP A 326 -2.39 -2.80 3.87
C TRP A 326 -2.48 -3.47 2.50
N VAL A 327 -2.41 -4.79 2.51
CA VAL A 327 -2.66 -5.65 1.34
C VAL A 327 -4.03 -6.32 1.51
N ARG A 328 -4.95 -5.97 0.62
CA ARG A 328 -6.34 -6.48 0.63
C ARG A 328 -6.44 -7.92 0.17
N GLU A 329 -7.57 -8.57 0.45
CA GLU A 329 -7.98 -9.79 -0.25
C GLU A 329 -8.50 -9.48 -1.66
N TYR A 330 -8.33 -10.41 -2.61
CA TYR A 330 -8.97 -10.32 -3.95
C TYR A 330 -10.29 -11.08 -4.02
N GLY A 331 -11.18 -10.82 -3.06
CA GLY A 331 -12.55 -11.35 -3.04
C GLY A 331 -12.65 -12.83 -2.62
N LEU A 332 -11.56 -13.44 -2.20
CA LEU A 332 -11.57 -14.72 -1.50
C LEU A 332 -11.56 -14.50 0.00
N SER A 333 -12.46 -15.18 0.69
CA SER A 333 -12.46 -15.26 2.15
C SER A 333 -12.73 -16.70 2.53
N ASN A 334 -11.88 -17.23 3.41
CA ASN A 334 -12.14 -18.50 4.09
C ASN A 334 -13.06 -18.30 5.32
N GLY A 335 -13.55 -17.08 5.55
CA GLY A 335 -14.36 -16.69 6.70
C GLY A 335 -13.60 -16.58 8.04
N LYS A 336 -12.32 -16.93 8.08
CA LYS A 336 -11.48 -16.93 9.27
C LYS A 336 -10.61 -15.69 9.40
N TRP A 337 -10.06 -15.19 8.30
CA TRP A 337 -9.20 -14.01 8.30
C TRP A 337 -9.27 -13.25 6.98
N ALA A 338 -8.90 -11.96 6.99
CA ALA A 338 -8.81 -11.14 5.78
C ALA A 338 -7.87 -9.96 6.00
N GLY A 339 -6.98 -9.72 5.03
CA GLY A 339 -6.00 -8.64 5.07
C GLY A 339 -4.69 -9.05 5.74
N LEU A 340 -3.61 -8.40 5.31
CA LEU A 340 -2.26 -8.50 5.86
C LEU A 340 -1.55 -7.16 5.70
N GLN A 341 -0.49 -6.93 6.49
CA GLN A 341 0.45 -5.84 6.25
C GLN A 341 1.53 -6.31 5.31
N ALA A 342 1.84 -5.50 4.31
CA ALA A 342 3.00 -5.68 3.45
C ALA A 342 4.30 -5.72 4.29
N LEU A 343 5.36 -6.26 3.72
CA LEU A 343 6.69 -6.23 4.31
C LEU A 343 7.05 -4.81 4.77
N PRO A 344 7.73 -4.64 5.92
CA PRO A 344 8.27 -3.34 6.30
C PRO A 344 9.25 -2.89 5.22
N ARG A 345 9.08 -1.67 4.69
CA ARG A 345 9.93 -1.13 3.62
C ARG A 345 10.70 0.09 4.10
N VAL A 346 11.99 0.17 3.78
CA VAL A 346 12.79 1.38 3.98
C VAL A 346 12.44 2.39 2.89
N MET A 347 12.34 3.67 3.24
CA MET A 347 12.12 4.77 2.30
C MET A 347 13.33 5.69 2.23
N GLU A 348 13.86 5.87 1.03
CA GLU A 348 14.99 6.75 0.75
C GLU A 348 14.71 7.64 -0.46
N TYR A 349 15.24 8.87 -0.42
CA TYR A 349 15.23 9.74 -1.58
C TYR A 349 16.34 9.34 -2.54
N ASP A 350 16.00 9.21 -3.81
CA ASP A 350 16.92 9.00 -4.90
C ASP A 350 17.05 10.33 -5.68
N SER A 351 18.17 11.01 -5.50
CA SER A 351 18.44 12.33 -6.09
C SER A 351 18.72 12.24 -7.60
N GLN A 352 19.28 11.12 -8.07
CA GLN A 352 19.56 10.87 -9.48
C GLN A 352 18.28 10.80 -10.31
N TYR A 353 17.29 10.05 -9.84
CA TYR A 353 16.02 9.84 -10.53
C TYR A 353 14.89 10.72 -10.01
N ARG A 354 15.17 11.51 -8.95
CA ARG A 354 14.25 12.41 -8.26
C ARG A 354 12.95 11.71 -7.86
N THR A 355 13.10 10.57 -7.23
CA THR A 355 12.00 9.70 -6.80
C THR A 355 12.35 9.06 -5.46
N LEU A 356 11.49 8.17 -4.95
CA LEU A 356 11.80 7.38 -3.76
C LEU A 356 12.22 5.97 -4.17
N ARG A 357 13.29 5.47 -3.56
CA ARG A 357 13.54 4.04 -3.44
C ARG A 357 12.79 3.55 -2.21
N VAL A 358 11.91 2.57 -2.41
CA VAL A 358 11.13 1.94 -1.35
C VAL A 358 11.29 0.42 -1.46
N TYR A 359 12.14 -0.12 -0.60
CA TYR A 359 12.65 -1.48 -0.70
C TYR A 359 12.47 -2.24 0.63
N PRO A 360 12.38 -3.58 0.61
CA PRO A 360 12.13 -4.37 1.81
C PRO A 360 13.21 -4.15 2.87
N LEU A 361 12.85 -4.23 4.14
CA LEU A 361 13.78 -4.07 5.25
C LEU A 361 14.95 -5.07 5.09
N PRO A 362 16.22 -4.61 5.01
CA PRO A 362 17.34 -5.52 4.72
C PRO A 362 17.48 -6.69 5.69
N SER A 363 17.15 -6.50 6.97
CA SER A 363 17.23 -7.54 8.01
C SER A 363 16.24 -8.70 7.81
N LEU A 364 15.34 -8.62 6.83
CA LEU A 364 14.52 -9.77 6.41
C LEU A 364 15.39 -10.92 5.87
N ASP A 365 16.64 -10.67 5.49
CA ASP A 365 17.62 -11.72 5.17
C ASP A 365 17.85 -12.71 6.33
N GLY A 366 17.61 -12.28 7.57
CA GLY A 366 17.64 -13.12 8.75
C GLY A 366 16.58 -14.23 8.76
N LEU A 367 15.57 -14.16 7.88
CA LEU A 367 14.58 -15.23 7.70
C LEU A 367 15.06 -16.33 6.74
N ARG A 368 16.17 -16.16 6.02
CA ARG A 368 16.68 -17.15 5.06
C ARG A 368 17.04 -18.45 5.79
N GLN A 369 16.47 -19.57 5.35
CA GLN A 369 16.68 -20.91 5.91
C GLN A 369 17.56 -21.76 4.99
N GLU A 370 17.11 -21.97 3.75
CA GLU A 370 17.78 -22.82 2.76
C GLU A 370 18.05 -22.03 1.48
N THR A 371 19.23 -22.21 0.88
CA THR A 371 19.50 -21.73 -0.48
C THR A 371 18.98 -22.73 -1.50
N LEU A 372 17.89 -22.38 -2.19
CA LEU A 372 17.25 -23.20 -3.22
C LEU A 372 17.95 -23.08 -4.58
N TYR A 373 18.53 -21.91 -4.87
CA TYR A 373 19.32 -21.67 -6.08
C TYR A 373 20.35 -20.56 -5.83
N HIS A 374 21.53 -20.69 -6.43
CA HIS A 374 22.53 -19.63 -6.47
C HIS A 374 23.38 -19.75 -7.74
N SER A 375 23.45 -18.67 -8.53
CA SER A 375 24.37 -18.54 -9.65
C SER A 375 24.92 -17.12 -9.70
N ALA A 376 26.25 -17.01 -9.80
CA ALA A 376 26.98 -15.78 -10.12
C ALA A 376 27.70 -15.89 -11.48
N VAL A 377 27.33 -16.89 -12.29
CA VAL A 377 27.87 -17.09 -13.63
C VAL A 377 26.84 -16.61 -14.64
N PRO A 378 27.19 -15.68 -15.55
CA PRO A 378 26.27 -15.18 -16.56
C PRO A 378 25.77 -16.30 -17.50
N GLN A 379 24.47 -16.32 -17.76
CA GLN A 379 23.81 -17.29 -18.64
C GLN A 379 22.97 -16.57 -19.69
N VAL A 380 23.24 -16.84 -20.96
CA VAL A 380 22.43 -16.32 -22.07
C VAL A 380 21.04 -16.95 -22.01
N LEU A 381 20.01 -16.11 -22.03
CA LEU A 381 18.62 -16.54 -21.98
C LEU A 381 18.11 -16.84 -23.39
N SER A 382 17.38 -17.94 -23.54
CA SER A 382 16.70 -18.26 -24.80
C SER A 382 15.44 -17.41 -24.96
N ALA A 383 15.18 -16.93 -26.17
CA ALA A 383 13.94 -16.22 -26.50
C ALA A 383 12.68 -17.10 -26.47
N THR A 384 12.83 -18.43 -26.41
CA THR A 384 11.74 -19.41 -26.58
C THR A 384 11.55 -20.34 -25.39
N SER A 385 12.57 -20.52 -24.55
CA SER A 385 12.56 -21.48 -23.45
C SER A 385 12.97 -20.82 -22.12
N PRO A 386 12.20 -21.01 -21.04
CA PRO A 386 12.56 -20.50 -19.72
C PRO A 386 13.81 -21.18 -19.17
N LEU A 387 14.64 -20.43 -18.43
CA LEU A 387 15.73 -20.97 -17.63
C LEU A 387 15.18 -21.30 -16.24
N ASN A 388 15.04 -22.59 -15.93
CA ASN A 388 14.53 -23.04 -14.62
C ASN A 388 15.57 -22.81 -13.52
N LEU A 389 15.19 -22.09 -12.46
CA LEU A 389 16.00 -21.89 -11.26
C LEU A 389 15.59 -22.90 -10.18
N VAL A 390 14.29 -22.97 -9.88
CA VAL A 390 13.71 -23.87 -8.88
C VAL A 390 12.59 -24.66 -9.53
N LYS A 391 12.58 -25.99 -9.35
CA LYS A 391 11.50 -26.85 -9.86
C LYS A 391 10.25 -26.70 -8.98
N PRO A 392 9.05 -26.95 -9.53
CA PRO A 392 7.84 -27.06 -8.70
C PRO A 392 8.01 -28.06 -7.56
N GLY A 393 7.40 -27.77 -6.42
CA GLY A 393 7.56 -28.47 -5.15
C GLY A 393 8.53 -27.78 -4.18
N GLY A 394 8.35 -28.01 -2.87
CA GLY A 394 9.15 -27.39 -1.81
C GLY A 394 8.44 -26.18 -1.18
N SER A 395 9.23 -25.25 -0.63
CA SER A 395 8.72 -24.09 0.10
C SER A 395 8.06 -23.07 -0.83
N GLN A 396 6.83 -22.65 -0.48
CA GLN A 396 6.15 -21.52 -1.13
C GLN A 396 6.57 -20.16 -0.55
N GLN A 397 7.31 -20.19 0.56
CA GLN A 397 7.91 -19.05 1.23
C GLN A 397 9.30 -18.82 0.63
N GLN A 398 9.42 -17.83 -0.25
CA GLN A 398 10.65 -17.61 -1.03
C GLN A 398 11.05 -16.14 -1.06
N GLU A 399 12.35 -15.90 -1.04
CA GLU A 399 12.99 -14.68 -1.54
C GLU A 399 13.72 -15.01 -2.83
N ILE A 400 13.50 -14.23 -3.89
CA ILE A 400 14.08 -14.42 -5.22
C ILE A 400 14.77 -13.12 -5.62
N ILE A 401 16.04 -13.19 -5.96
CA ILE A 401 16.83 -12.05 -6.46
C ILE A 401 17.38 -12.46 -7.81
N ALA A 402 17.15 -11.66 -8.85
CA ALA A 402 17.68 -11.92 -10.19
C ALA A 402 18.11 -10.62 -10.88
N THR A 403 19.33 -10.60 -11.43
CA THR A 403 19.84 -9.50 -12.24
C THR A 403 19.96 -9.93 -13.69
N ILE A 404 19.33 -9.18 -14.59
CA ILE A 404 19.27 -9.50 -16.02
C ILE A 404 19.75 -8.29 -16.82
N THR A 405 20.65 -8.53 -17.78
CA THR A 405 21.06 -7.52 -18.78
C THR A 405 20.44 -7.82 -20.14
N PHE A 406 20.17 -6.77 -20.91
CA PHE A 406 19.47 -6.85 -22.20
C PHE A 406 19.79 -5.63 -23.09
N PRO A 407 19.46 -5.65 -24.40
CA PRO A 407 19.60 -4.46 -25.26
C PRO A 407 18.76 -3.29 -24.73
N GLN A 408 19.35 -2.10 -24.64
CA GLN A 408 18.68 -0.95 -24.03
C GLN A 408 17.39 -0.52 -24.74
N ASP A 409 17.32 -0.73 -26.05
CA ASP A 409 16.20 -0.39 -26.93
C ASP A 409 15.15 -1.51 -27.09
N LEU A 410 15.30 -2.63 -26.36
CA LEU A 410 14.44 -3.82 -26.51
C LEU A 410 12.95 -3.47 -26.51
N PHE A 411 12.49 -2.72 -25.51
CA PHE A 411 11.06 -2.40 -25.34
C PHE A 411 10.58 -1.28 -26.28
N ASP A 412 11.49 -0.61 -26.99
CA ASP A 412 11.15 0.39 -28.00
C ASP A 412 10.94 -0.23 -29.39
N ILE A 413 11.62 -1.35 -29.68
CA ILE A 413 11.63 -1.98 -31.02
C ILE A 413 10.81 -3.28 -31.07
N GLU A 414 10.72 -4.03 -29.97
CA GLU A 414 9.98 -5.30 -29.92
C GLU A 414 8.61 -5.12 -29.22
N PRO A 415 7.49 -5.15 -29.96
CA PRO A 415 6.17 -4.81 -29.41
C PRO A 415 5.65 -5.82 -28.38
N GLU A 416 6.16 -7.05 -28.40
CA GLU A 416 5.71 -8.18 -27.58
C GLU A 416 6.81 -8.72 -26.66
N ALA A 417 7.84 -7.90 -26.39
CA ALA A 417 8.94 -8.28 -25.51
C ALA A 417 8.50 -8.40 -24.05
N PHE A 418 9.06 -9.41 -23.38
CA PHE A 418 8.90 -9.62 -21.95
C PHE A 418 10.24 -10.07 -21.36
N LEU A 419 10.62 -9.53 -20.21
CA LEU A 419 11.82 -9.92 -19.48
C LEU A 419 11.52 -9.98 -17.99
N GLY A 420 11.74 -11.14 -17.37
CA GLY A 420 11.56 -11.27 -15.93
C GLY A 420 11.46 -12.71 -15.45
N LEU A 421 10.62 -12.92 -14.45
CA LEU A 421 10.48 -14.19 -13.72
C LEU A 421 9.09 -14.77 -13.92
N ARG A 422 9.03 -16.10 -14.05
CA ARG A 422 7.86 -16.87 -13.66
C ARG A 422 8.04 -17.25 -12.21
N ILE A 423 7.02 -17.01 -11.41
CA ILE A 423 6.98 -17.31 -9.99
C ILE A 423 5.75 -18.15 -9.69
N ARG A 424 5.83 -18.93 -8.61
CA ARG A 424 4.75 -19.86 -8.23
C ARG A 424 4.39 -20.80 -9.38
N GLU A 425 5.39 -21.21 -10.16
CA GLU A 425 5.22 -22.07 -11.32
C GLU A 425 4.88 -23.49 -10.87
N VAL A 426 3.81 -24.04 -11.45
CA VAL A 426 3.36 -25.43 -11.27
C VAL A 426 3.69 -26.24 -12.53
N SER A 427 3.53 -25.62 -13.70
CA SER A 427 3.84 -26.21 -15.00
C SER A 427 4.17 -25.13 -16.02
N ALA A 428 4.63 -25.53 -17.21
CA ALA A 428 4.96 -24.62 -18.30
C ALA A 428 3.79 -23.73 -18.79
N THR A 429 2.56 -24.01 -18.36
CA THR A 429 1.34 -23.23 -18.67
C THR A 429 0.65 -22.66 -17.44
N GLN A 430 1.17 -22.92 -16.23
CA GLN A 430 0.57 -22.48 -14.98
C GLN A 430 1.60 -21.80 -14.08
N TYR A 431 1.59 -20.47 -14.08
CA TYR A 431 2.52 -19.61 -13.34
C TYR A 431 1.98 -18.18 -13.26
N ALA A 432 2.47 -17.42 -12.27
CA ALA A 432 2.39 -15.96 -12.30
C ALA A 432 3.68 -15.41 -12.93
N SER A 433 3.60 -14.25 -13.57
CA SER A 433 4.76 -13.58 -14.16
C SER A 433 5.01 -12.24 -13.49
N VAL A 434 6.26 -11.90 -13.24
CA VAL A 434 6.69 -10.56 -12.82
C VAL A 434 7.85 -10.12 -13.70
N GLY A 435 7.77 -8.91 -14.26
CA GLY A 435 8.83 -8.42 -15.12
C GLY A 435 8.47 -7.20 -15.94
N LEU A 436 9.39 -6.83 -16.82
CA LEU A 436 9.23 -5.76 -17.77
C LEU A 436 8.54 -6.28 -19.04
N THR A 437 7.57 -5.52 -19.55
CA THR A 437 6.91 -5.80 -20.82
C THR A 437 6.82 -4.55 -21.68
N SER A 438 6.83 -4.75 -23.00
CA SER A 438 6.48 -3.71 -23.96
C SER A 438 5.02 -3.32 -23.83
N ASN A 439 4.72 -2.08 -24.20
CA ASN A 439 3.35 -1.61 -24.40
C ASN A 439 3.08 -1.51 -25.91
N PRO A 440 2.48 -2.54 -26.56
CA PRO A 440 2.39 -2.63 -28.01
C PRO A 440 1.60 -1.49 -28.68
N LEU A 441 0.79 -0.77 -27.89
CA LEU A 441 -0.01 0.37 -28.36
C LEU A 441 0.51 1.72 -27.82
N GLY A 442 1.66 1.71 -27.14
CA GLY A 442 2.24 2.90 -26.53
C GLY A 442 2.49 4.00 -27.57
N GLY A 443 1.95 5.19 -27.32
CA GLY A 443 2.06 6.36 -28.20
C GLY A 443 1.10 6.37 -29.39
N GLN A 444 0.26 5.35 -29.58
CA GLN A 444 -0.75 5.33 -30.63
C GLN A 444 -2.03 6.05 -30.18
N ILE A 445 -2.57 6.90 -31.05
CA ILE A 445 -3.92 7.46 -30.89
C ILE A 445 -4.93 6.52 -31.52
N LEU A 446 -5.88 6.07 -30.71
CA LEU A 446 -6.90 5.10 -31.06
C LEU A 446 -8.24 5.82 -31.24
N ASN A 447 -8.60 6.11 -32.48
CA ASN A 447 -9.89 6.71 -32.79
C ASN A 447 -11.04 5.72 -32.57
N THR A 448 -12.22 6.24 -32.26
CA THR A 448 -13.43 5.42 -32.05
C THR A 448 -13.23 4.30 -31.04
N THR A 449 -12.48 4.57 -29.99
CA THR A 449 -12.06 3.59 -28.99
C THR A 449 -12.25 4.15 -27.59
N ASP A 450 -12.99 3.41 -26.78
CA ASP A 450 -13.03 3.57 -25.34
C ASP A 450 -12.07 2.56 -24.68
N ILE A 451 -11.43 2.97 -23.59
CA ILE A 451 -10.72 2.07 -22.70
C ILE A 451 -11.55 2.05 -21.41
N PRO A 452 -12.42 1.05 -21.21
CA PRO A 452 -13.14 0.91 -19.96
C PRO A 452 -12.18 0.61 -18.82
N GLY A 453 -12.52 1.06 -17.63
CA GLY A 453 -11.71 0.87 -16.43
C GLY A 453 -12.05 1.92 -15.37
N ILE A 454 -11.29 1.91 -14.29
CA ILE A 454 -11.41 2.93 -13.25
C ILE A 454 -10.49 4.10 -13.62
N ASP A 455 -11.04 5.30 -13.67
CA ASP A 455 -10.28 6.53 -13.85
C ASP A 455 -9.89 7.08 -12.48
N TYR A 456 -8.61 7.43 -12.31
CA TYR A 456 -8.15 8.12 -11.09
C TYR A 456 -8.32 9.63 -11.17
N MET A 457 -8.55 10.16 -12.39
CA MET A 457 -8.74 11.58 -12.64
C MET A 457 -9.61 11.75 -13.89
N ASN A 458 -10.61 12.63 -13.79
CA ASN A 458 -11.48 13.02 -14.90
C ASN A 458 -11.66 14.54 -14.90
N PHE A 459 -11.23 15.22 -15.95
CA PHE A 459 -11.28 16.68 -16.02
C PHE A 459 -11.85 17.16 -17.36
N PRO A 460 -12.54 18.31 -17.38
CA PRO A 460 -13.08 18.89 -18.61
C PRO A 460 -11.94 19.32 -19.54
N MET A 461 -12.22 19.29 -20.84
CA MET A 461 -11.35 19.76 -21.91
C MET A 461 -11.97 20.98 -22.59
N SER A 462 -11.18 21.72 -23.37
CA SER A 462 -11.68 22.93 -24.03
C SER A 462 -12.80 22.60 -25.02
N PRO A 463 -14.02 23.16 -24.88
CA PRO A 463 -15.12 22.93 -25.81
C PRO A 463 -14.92 23.64 -27.16
N HIS A 464 -13.90 24.50 -27.27
CA HIS A 464 -13.60 25.28 -28.47
C HIS A 464 -12.39 24.76 -29.25
N ALA A 465 -11.61 23.85 -28.67
CA ALA A 465 -10.47 23.24 -29.35
C ALA A 465 -10.96 22.11 -30.29
N PRO A 466 -10.28 21.89 -31.43
CA PRO A 466 -10.54 20.73 -32.27
C PRO A 466 -10.33 19.41 -31.49
N ASP A 467 -11.15 18.40 -31.74
CA ASP A 467 -11.08 17.10 -31.04
C ASP A 467 -9.70 16.44 -31.13
N ALA A 468 -9.03 16.55 -32.27
CA ALA A 468 -7.67 16.03 -32.44
C ALA A 468 -6.66 16.74 -31.51
N ALA A 469 -6.82 18.05 -31.30
CA ALA A 469 -5.96 18.81 -30.39
C ALA A 469 -6.27 18.46 -28.93
N ASN A 470 -7.54 18.30 -28.57
CA ASN A 470 -7.90 17.83 -27.23
C ASN A 470 -7.41 16.41 -26.95
N ALA A 471 -7.52 15.50 -27.91
CA ALA A 471 -6.98 14.15 -27.77
C ALA A 471 -5.46 14.16 -27.56
N GLN A 472 -4.72 14.98 -28.32
CA GLN A 472 -3.29 15.17 -28.11
C GLN A 472 -2.98 15.75 -26.73
N ASN A 473 -3.68 16.80 -26.31
CA ASN A 473 -3.50 17.39 -24.98
C ASN A 473 -3.77 16.36 -23.87
N CYS A 474 -4.81 15.53 -24.00
CA CYS A 474 -5.10 14.45 -23.05
C CYS A 474 -3.96 13.41 -23.00
N SER A 475 -3.39 13.06 -24.16
CA SER A 475 -2.18 12.24 -24.24
C SER A 475 -0.98 12.88 -23.53
N ASP A 476 -0.76 14.17 -23.74
CA ASP A 476 0.37 14.91 -23.15
C ASP A 476 0.21 15.04 -21.63
N PHE A 477 -1.01 15.23 -21.13
CA PHE A 477 -1.31 15.17 -19.70
C PHE A 477 -0.96 13.80 -19.11
N CYS A 478 -1.39 12.71 -19.76
CA CYS A 478 -1.05 11.36 -19.33
C CYS A 478 0.47 11.11 -19.33
N LEU A 479 1.18 11.57 -20.37
CA LEU A 479 2.63 11.39 -20.46
C LEU A 479 3.38 12.05 -19.28
N ASN A 480 2.90 13.21 -18.81
CA ASN A 480 3.50 14.00 -17.74
C ASN A 480 3.08 13.58 -16.33
N ASP A 481 2.04 12.76 -16.18
CA ASP A 481 1.64 12.17 -14.90
C ASP A 481 2.19 10.74 -14.77
N LEU A 482 3.10 10.52 -13.81
CA LEU A 482 3.75 9.22 -13.63
C LEU A 482 2.81 8.12 -13.16
N ARG A 483 1.60 8.47 -12.71
CA ARG A 483 0.54 7.50 -12.42
C ARG A 483 -0.12 6.97 -13.68
N CYS A 484 -0.12 7.72 -14.78
CA CYS A 484 -0.93 7.40 -15.94
C CYS A 484 -0.26 6.38 -16.87
N VAL A 485 -1.01 5.35 -17.29
CA VAL A 485 -0.59 4.42 -18.35
C VAL A 485 -1.47 4.46 -19.59
N ALA A 486 -2.70 4.95 -19.45
CA ALA A 486 -3.69 5.04 -20.51
C ALA A 486 -4.65 6.19 -20.26
N TRP A 487 -5.23 6.70 -21.35
CA TRP A 487 -6.12 7.85 -21.32
C TRP A 487 -7.29 7.66 -22.30
N THR A 488 -8.40 8.34 -21.98
CA THR A 488 -9.59 8.38 -22.83
C THR A 488 -10.09 9.83 -22.90
N TYR A 489 -10.10 10.39 -24.10
CA TYR A 489 -10.78 11.62 -24.44
C TYR A 489 -12.22 11.32 -24.86
N VAL A 490 -13.20 11.86 -24.14
CA VAL A 490 -14.63 11.74 -24.43
C VAL A 490 -15.07 12.95 -25.25
N LEU A 491 -15.66 12.68 -26.42
CA LEU A 491 -16.12 13.70 -27.36
C LEU A 491 -17.29 14.53 -26.79
N PRO A 492 -17.46 15.79 -27.23
CA PRO A 492 -18.55 16.65 -26.78
C PRO A 492 -19.92 16.00 -27.01
N GLY A 493 -20.81 16.06 -26.01
CA GLY A 493 -22.17 15.54 -26.12
C GLY A 493 -22.26 14.02 -26.20
N GLN A 494 -21.18 13.29 -25.88
CA GLN A 494 -21.16 11.83 -25.79
C GLN A 494 -21.04 11.38 -24.33
N THR A 495 -21.48 10.16 -24.04
CA THR A 495 -21.23 9.48 -22.75
C THR A 495 -20.51 8.17 -22.98
N ARG A 496 -19.67 7.78 -22.01
CA ARG A 496 -19.04 6.46 -22.01
C ARG A 496 -20.07 5.39 -21.70
N ALA A 497 -19.87 4.19 -22.22
CA ALA A 497 -20.77 3.06 -21.96
C ALA A 497 -20.83 2.70 -20.46
N SER A 498 -19.74 2.90 -19.72
CA SER A 498 -19.66 2.74 -18.26
C SER A 498 -20.48 3.78 -17.47
N GLU A 499 -21.00 4.81 -18.14
CA GLU A 499 -21.78 5.91 -17.57
C GLU A 499 -23.22 5.96 -18.14
N SER A 500 -23.69 4.84 -18.70
CA SER A 500 -25.04 4.72 -19.26
C SER A 500 -26.11 5.15 -18.25
N GLY A 501 -26.85 6.23 -18.55
CA GLY A 501 -27.88 6.81 -17.67
C GLY A 501 -27.55 8.20 -17.11
N ARG A 502 -26.33 8.71 -17.31
CA ARG A 502 -26.02 10.15 -17.13
C ARG A 502 -26.39 10.94 -18.38
N THR A 503 -26.89 12.16 -18.21
CA THR A 503 -27.07 13.10 -19.32
C THR A 503 -25.70 13.40 -19.94
N ALA A 504 -25.61 13.34 -21.27
CA ALA A 504 -24.40 13.70 -21.97
C ALA A 504 -23.98 15.12 -21.63
N ASP A 505 -22.75 15.29 -21.16
CA ASP A 505 -22.18 16.61 -20.92
C ASP A 505 -21.83 17.22 -22.29
N ALA A 506 -22.22 18.48 -22.50
CA ALA A 506 -21.82 19.22 -23.70
C ALA A 506 -20.30 19.48 -23.70
N THR A 507 -19.66 19.43 -22.52
CA THR A 507 -18.24 19.67 -22.34
C THR A 507 -17.46 18.38 -22.57
N PRO A 508 -16.48 18.36 -23.50
CA PRO A 508 -15.61 17.19 -23.65
C PRO A 508 -14.74 16.98 -22.41
N SER A 509 -14.22 15.78 -22.20
CA SER A 509 -13.42 15.46 -21.01
C SER A 509 -12.25 14.51 -21.29
N CYS A 510 -11.25 14.53 -20.41
CA CYS A 510 -10.12 13.63 -20.41
C CYS A 510 -10.13 12.79 -19.14
N ALA A 511 -9.97 11.48 -19.31
CA ALA A 511 -9.99 10.48 -18.26
C ALA A 511 -8.66 9.72 -18.22
N LEU A 512 -7.96 9.77 -17.08
CA LEU A 512 -6.65 9.14 -16.90
C LEU A 512 -6.74 7.87 -16.04
N LYS A 513 -5.93 6.86 -16.38
CA LYS A 513 -5.96 5.53 -15.77
C LYS A 513 -4.59 5.12 -15.24
N THR A 514 -4.58 4.51 -14.06
CA THR A 514 -3.37 3.99 -13.42
C THR A 514 -2.90 2.67 -14.01
N PHE A 515 -3.84 1.90 -14.57
CA PHE A 515 -3.54 0.65 -15.26
C PHE A 515 -4.58 0.40 -16.37
N ALA A 516 -4.12 -0.10 -17.52
CA ALA A 516 -4.98 -0.65 -18.57
C ALA A 516 -4.19 -1.58 -19.49
N THR A 517 -4.85 -2.57 -20.09
CA THR A 517 -4.28 -3.47 -21.10
C THR A 517 -4.90 -3.24 -22.47
N ALA A 518 -4.15 -3.58 -23.52
CA ALA A 518 -4.63 -3.52 -24.90
C ALA A 518 -5.92 -4.33 -25.14
N ALA A 519 -6.15 -5.39 -24.35
CA ALA A 519 -7.32 -6.26 -24.43
C ALA A 519 -8.61 -5.60 -23.89
N GLN A 520 -8.51 -4.55 -23.08
CA GLN A 520 -9.68 -3.88 -22.51
C GLN A 520 -10.39 -2.95 -23.50
N ARG A 521 -9.73 -2.57 -24.60
CA ARG A 521 -10.28 -1.64 -25.61
C ARG A 521 -11.65 -2.09 -26.12
N LYS A 522 -12.57 -1.13 -26.27
CA LYS A 522 -13.87 -1.33 -26.91
C LYS A 522 -14.08 -0.31 -28.01
N THR A 523 -14.53 -0.76 -29.17
CA THR A 523 -14.98 0.14 -30.23
C THR A 523 -16.12 0.99 -29.72
N SER A 524 -15.97 2.31 -29.77
CA SER A 524 -16.96 3.26 -29.33
C SER A 524 -16.81 4.59 -30.05
N ALA A 525 -17.87 5.07 -30.69
CA ALA A 525 -17.87 6.38 -31.34
C ALA A 525 -17.77 7.55 -30.36
N CYS A 526 -17.89 7.32 -29.04
CA CYS A 526 -17.81 8.37 -28.03
C CYS A 526 -16.41 8.98 -27.87
N CYS A 527 -15.38 8.24 -28.25
CA CYS A 527 -14.11 8.38 -27.58
C CYS A 527 -12.90 8.21 -28.50
N VAL A 528 -11.84 8.94 -28.16
CA VAL A 528 -10.48 8.73 -28.67
C VAL A 528 -9.62 8.36 -27.47
N SER A 529 -8.82 7.32 -27.58
CA SER A 529 -8.01 6.84 -26.45
C SER A 529 -6.56 6.60 -26.85
N GLY A 530 -5.70 6.35 -25.87
CA GLY A 530 -4.32 5.96 -26.13
C GLY A 530 -3.65 5.36 -24.90
N PHE A 531 -2.46 4.82 -25.13
CA PHE A 531 -1.59 4.29 -24.10
C PHE A 531 -0.28 5.08 -24.09
N VAL A 532 0.34 5.23 -22.92
CA VAL A 532 1.65 5.87 -22.82
C VAL A 532 2.71 5.01 -23.49
N LYS A 533 3.62 5.62 -24.27
CA LYS A 533 4.81 4.92 -24.77
C LYS A 533 5.83 4.79 -23.64
N SER A 534 5.79 3.68 -22.94
CA SER A 534 6.71 3.34 -21.85
C SER A 534 6.74 1.83 -21.67
N PRO A 535 7.89 1.25 -21.34
CA PRO A 535 7.95 -0.08 -20.74
C PRO A 535 7.10 -0.10 -19.47
N LEU A 536 6.51 -1.25 -19.18
CA LEU A 536 5.71 -1.47 -17.99
C LEU A 536 6.36 -2.52 -17.10
N LEU A 537 6.42 -2.28 -15.80
CA LEU A 537 6.60 -3.35 -14.82
C LEU A 537 5.21 -3.95 -14.58
N ILE A 538 5.08 -5.26 -14.76
CA ILE A 538 3.83 -5.98 -14.58
C ILE A 538 3.98 -7.14 -13.60
N LEU A 539 2.84 -7.48 -13.01
CA LEU A 539 2.59 -8.74 -12.35
C LEU A 539 1.33 -9.32 -12.97
N ASP A 540 1.47 -10.44 -13.66
CA ASP A 540 0.38 -11.12 -14.34
C ASP A 540 0.01 -12.42 -13.63
N THR A 541 -1.22 -12.50 -13.13
CA THR A 541 -1.78 -13.68 -12.47
C THR A 541 -2.71 -14.47 -13.37
N SER A 542 -2.94 -14.02 -14.62
CA SER A 542 -3.94 -14.57 -15.54
C SER A 542 -3.80 -16.09 -15.76
N SER A 543 -2.55 -16.57 -15.80
CA SER A 543 -2.20 -17.98 -16.04
C SER A 543 -1.79 -18.73 -14.78
N SER A 544 -1.87 -18.13 -13.59
CA SER A 544 -1.35 -18.72 -12.34
C SER A 544 -2.18 -19.88 -11.80
N GLY A 545 -3.42 -20.04 -12.27
CA GLY A 545 -4.39 -20.93 -11.63
C GLY A 545 -5.00 -20.36 -10.35
N THR A 546 -4.64 -19.12 -9.96
CA THR A 546 -5.20 -18.46 -8.77
C THR A 546 -6.73 -18.52 -8.77
N GLN A 547 -7.28 -18.87 -7.61
CA GLN A 547 -8.69 -18.69 -7.33
C GLN A 547 -8.99 -17.19 -7.14
N GLY A 548 -10.26 -16.79 -7.33
CA GLY A 548 -10.67 -15.38 -7.21
C GLY A 548 -10.35 -14.54 -8.44
N ALA A 549 -9.99 -13.27 -8.23
CA ALA A 549 -9.73 -12.33 -9.33
C ALA A 549 -8.41 -12.65 -10.06
N LYS A 550 -8.50 -12.79 -11.39
CA LYS A 550 -7.36 -12.97 -12.29
C LYS A 550 -7.15 -11.70 -13.09
N PHE A 551 -5.95 -11.14 -13.01
CA PHE A 551 -5.64 -9.93 -13.74
C PHE A 551 -4.13 -9.73 -13.87
N THR A 552 -3.78 -8.90 -14.84
CA THR A 552 -2.49 -8.24 -14.88
C THR A 552 -2.63 -6.92 -14.15
N THR A 553 -1.65 -6.56 -13.33
CA THR A 553 -1.49 -5.22 -12.77
C THR A 553 -0.08 -4.72 -13.07
N GLY A 554 0.12 -3.41 -13.02
CA GLY A 554 1.40 -2.85 -13.43
C GLY A 554 1.39 -1.34 -13.50
N GLY A 555 2.55 -0.79 -13.84
CA GLY A 555 2.76 0.63 -14.02
C GLY A 555 3.96 0.89 -14.90
N ARG A 556 4.22 2.16 -15.21
CA ARG A 556 5.38 2.57 -16.00
C ARG A 556 6.66 2.13 -15.30
N ALA A 557 7.63 1.64 -16.06
CA ALA A 557 8.93 1.28 -15.52
C ALA A 557 10.05 1.93 -16.31
N ARG A 558 11.07 2.39 -15.59
CA ARG A 558 12.30 2.89 -16.20
C ARG A 558 13.18 1.73 -16.65
N VAL A 559 13.82 1.90 -17.80
CA VAL A 559 14.90 1.00 -18.25
C VAL A 559 16.21 1.66 -17.86
N MET A 560 16.96 0.99 -16.99
CA MET A 560 18.20 1.51 -16.43
C MET A 560 19.36 1.11 -17.34
N PRO A 561 20.21 2.06 -17.78
CA PRO A 561 21.42 1.71 -18.49
C PRO A 561 22.29 0.76 -17.65
N ASP A 562 22.91 -0.21 -18.31
CA ASP A 562 23.93 -1.01 -17.64
C ASP A 562 25.16 -0.11 -17.37
N PRO A 563 25.68 -0.06 -16.14
CA PRO A 563 26.81 0.80 -15.80
C PRO A 563 28.13 0.36 -16.45
N ASP A 564 28.24 -0.92 -16.82
CA ASP A 564 29.48 -1.55 -17.27
C ASP A 564 29.53 -1.71 -18.80
N VAL A 565 28.37 -1.77 -19.48
CA VAL A 565 28.28 -2.04 -20.92
C VAL A 565 27.38 -1.05 -21.64
N ALA A 566 27.98 -0.19 -22.47
CA ALA A 566 27.25 0.78 -23.28
C ALA A 566 26.24 0.11 -24.24
N GLY A 567 25.06 0.72 -24.40
CA GLY A 567 23.98 0.20 -25.24
C GLY A 567 23.22 -0.99 -24.63
N ARG A 568 23.59 -1.40 -23.42
CA ARG A 568 22.86 -2.39 -22.62
C ARG A 568 22.06 -1.70 -21.53
N ALA A 569 21.03 -2.39 -21.09
CA ALA A 569 20.29 -2.08 -19.89
C ALA A 569 20.42 -3.22 -18.89
N ARG A 570 20.18 -2.89 -17.62
CA ARG A 570 20.18 -3.81 -16.48
C ARG A 570 18.87 -3.67 -15.73
N VAL A 571 18.35 -4.80 -15.25
CA VAL A 571 17.23 -4.84 -14.30
C VAL A 571 17.54 -5.83 -13.18
N SER A 572 17.31 -5.41 -11.94
CA SER A 572 17.30 -6.27 -10.77
C SER A 572 15.86 -6.47 -10.30
N LEU A 573 15.42 -7.72 -10.17
CA LEU A 573 14.13 -8.09 -9.59
C LEU A 573 14.36 -8.77 -8.25
N HIS A 574 13.73 -8.24 -7.20
CA HIS A 574 13.74 -8.79 -5.86
C HIS A 574 12.30 -9.11 -5.46
N VAL A 575 11.97 -10.39 -5.30
CA VAL A 575 10.59 -10.87 -5.17
C VAL A 575 10.46 -11.72 -3.92
N PHE A 576 9.39 -11.50 -3.15
CA PHE A 576 9.02 -12.28 -1.99
C PHE A 576 7.71 -12.99 -2.27
N ASN A 577 7.67 -14.29 -2.02
CA ASN A 577 6.45 -15.11 -2.08
C ASN A 577 6.15 -15.63 -0.68
N ASP A 578 4.94 -15.41 -0.18
CA ASP A 578 4.52 -15.90 1.14
C ASP A 578 3.09 -16.45 1.11
N GLY A 579 2.94 -17.72 0.74
CA GLY A 579 1.63 -18.35 0.67
C GLY A 579 0.71 -17.65 -0.33
N SER A 580 -0.13 -16.71 0.13
CA SER A 580 -1.06 -15.98 -0.75
C SER A 580 -0.66 -14.57 -1.17
N VAL A 581 0.54 -14.09 -0.84
CA VAL A 581 1.01 -12.76 -1.24
C VAL A 581 2.34 -12.86 -1.99
N THR A 582 2.52 -11.95 -2.94
CA THR A 582 3.80 -11.71 -3.57
C THR A 582 4.10 -10.21 -3.62
N GLU A 583 5.33 -9.85 -3.29
CA GLU A 583 5.84 -8.48 -3.33
C GLU A 583 7.07 -8.45 -4.21
N SER A 584 7.13 -7.51 -5.15
CA SER A 584 8.19 -7.42 -6.15
C SER A 584 8.76 -6.02 -6.18
N PHE A 585 10.08 -5.93 -6.13
CA PHE A 585 10.84 -4.70 -6.10
C PHE A 585 11.82 -4.69 -7.27
N LYS A 586 11.66 -3.72 -8.17
CA LYS A 586 12.58 -3.50 -9.28
C LYS A 586 13.63 -2.47 -8.88
N ASP A 587 14.88 -2.77 -9.19
CA ASP A 587 16.04 -1.87 -9.04
C ASP A 587 16.08 -1.18 -7.68
N GLN A 588 16.16 -1.99 -6.61
CA GLN A 588 16.12 -1.51 -5.22
C GLN A 588 14.87 -0.68 -4.88
N GLY A 589 13.72 -1.09 -5.42
CA GLY A 589 12.44 -0.50 -5.09
C GLY A 589 12.23 0.88 -5.71
N LEU A 590 12.78 1.14 -6.90
CA LEU A 590 12.34 2.28 -7.71
C LEU A 590 10.89 2.08 -8.17
N GLU A 591 10.57 0.86 -8.63
CA GLU A 591 9.22 0.42 -8.95
C GLU A 591 8.85 -0.83 -8.15
N ARG A 592 7.58 -0.96 -7.77
CA ARG A 592 7.09 -1.95 -6.80
C ARG A 592 5.73 -2.48 -7.20
N LEU A 593 5.51 -3.76 -6.93
CA LEU A 593 4.26 -4.44 -7.21
C LEU A 593 3.93 -5.42 -6.10
N THR A 594 2.75 -5.27 -5.53
CA THR A 594 2.18 -6.21 -4.57
C THR A 594 0.93 -6.88 -5.14
N ALA A 595 0.78 -8.19 -4.98
CA ALA A 595 -0.42 -8.90 -5.40
C ALA A 595 -0.76 -10.07 -4.49
N ARG A 596 -2.01 -10.53 -4.58
CA ARG A 596 -2.47 -11.77 -3.95
C ARG A 596 -2.60 -12.90 -4.97
N LEU A 597 -2.21 -14.09 -4.55
CA LEU A 597 -2.16 -15.33 -5.34
C LEU A 597 -2.71 -16.50 -4.51
N TYR A 598 -3.88 -17.02 -4.85
CA TYR A 598 -4.50 -18.14 -4.15
C TYR A 598 -4.46 -19.39 -5.04
N ILE A 599 -3.25 -19.91 -5.26
CA ILE A 599 -3.01 -21.06 -6.12
C ILE A 599 -3.26 -22.34 -5.31
N PRO A 600 -4.24 -23.18 -5.69
CA PRO A 600 -4.63 -24.35 -4.88
C PRO A 600 -3.58 -25.46 -4.86
N GLU A 601 -2.69 -25.51 -5.84
CA GLU A 601 -1.64 -26.50 -5.94
C GLU A 601 -0.53 -26.25 -4.92
N MET A 602 -0.35 -27.19 -4.00
CA MET A 602 0.62 -27.11 -2.91
C MET A 602 2.07 -27.11 -3.39
N ASP A 603 2.34 -27.59 -4.61
CA ASP A 603 3.66 -27.61 -5.24
C ASP A 603 3.97 -26.36 -6.08
N SER A 604 3.16 -25.30 -5.95
CA SER A 604 3.33 -24.00 -6.64
C SER A 604 4.55 -23.19 -6.15
N ALA A 605 5.75 -23.77 -6.21
CA ALA A 605 7.00 -23.18 -5.74
C ALA A 605 8.06 -23.01 -6.84
N GLY A 606 7.73 -23.34 -8.09
CA GLY A 606 8.66 -23.23 -9.21
C GLY A 606 9.03 -21.77 -9.52
N VAL A 607 10.27 -21.57 -9.94
CA VAL A 607 10.81 -20.27 -10.34
C VAL A 607 11.65 -20.44 -11.60
N SER A 608 11.38 -19.63 -12.62
CA SER A 608 12.18 -19.61 -13.85
C SER A 608 12.36 -18.20 -14.39
N VAL A 609 13.42 -17.98 -15.17
CA VAL A 609 13.71 -16.71 -15.84
C VAL A 609 13.30 -16.79 -17.30
N VAL A 610 12.66 -15.73 -17.79
CA VAL A 610 12.15 -15.64 -19.17
C VAL A 610 12.65 -14.37 -19.84
N ALA A 611 13.13 -14.53 -21.07
CA ALA A 611 13.32 -13.44 -22.02
C ALA A 611 12.54 -13.78 -23.29
N LYS A 612 11.66 -12.89 -23.73
CA LYS A 612 10.89 -13.01 -24.97
C LYS A 612 11.17 -11.79 -25.83
N GLY A 613 11.38 -12.01 -27.12
CA GLY A 613 11.67 -10.95 -28.10
C GLY A 613 13.17 -10.67 -28.28
N THR A 614 14.06 -11.34 -27.55
CA THR A 614 15.51 -11.19 -27.74
C THR A 614 16.29 -12.44 -27.35
N GLU A 615 17.34 -12.75 -28.11
CA GLU A 615 18.37 -13.75 -27.77
C GLU A 615 19.61 -13.09 -27.13
N GLN A 616 19.55 -11.77 -26.90
CA GLN A 616 20.65 -11.00 -26.32
C GLN A 616 20.41 -10.72 -24.83
N ALA A 617 19.45 -11.36 -24.18
CA ALA A 617 19.28 -11.23 -22.74
C ALA A 617 20.24 -12.17 -21.99
N THR A 618 20.75 -11.74 -20.84
CA THR A 618 21.67 -12.52 -20.02
C THR A 618 21.26 -12.43 -18.56
N LEU A 619 21.06 -13.57 -17.92
CA LEU A 619 20.94 -13.64 -16.46
C LEU A 619 22.35 -13.53 -15.88
N GLU A 620 22.67 -12.42 -15.23
CA GLU A 620 24.00 -12.19 -14.63
C GLU A 620 24.14 -12.94 -13.31
N THR A 621 23.15 -12.77 -12.43
CA THR A 621 23.09 -13.42 -11.12
C THR A 621 21.67 -13.83 -10.80
N ALA A 622 21.51 -14.92 -10.05
CA ALA A 622 20.25 -15.25 -9.39
C ALA A 622 20.46 -16.00 -8.08
N GLU A 623 19.64 -15.67 -7.10
CA GLU A 623 19.60 -16.30 -5.79
C GLU A 623 18.14 -16.56 -5.42
N VAL A 624 17.87 -17.75 -4.88
CA VAL A 624 16.54 -18.10 -4.35
C VAL A 624 16.71 -18.74 -2.99
N TYR A 625 16.02 -18.22 -1.99
CA TYR A 625 16.06 -18.70 -0.62
C TYR A 625 14.67 -19.14 -0.17
N ALA A 626 14.58 -20.24 0.59
CA ALA A 626 13.41 -20.52 1.40
C ALA A 626 13.43 -19.63 2.66
N LEU A 627 12.30 -19.04 3.03
CA LEU A 627 12.18 -18.18 4.22
C LEU A 627 11.42 -18.88 5.36
N GLY A 628 11.82 -18.57 6.59
CA GLY A 628 11.13 -18.96 7.82
C GLY A 628 9.99 -18.02 8.21
N THR A 629 9.33 -18.34 9.32
CA THR A 629 8.23 -17.55 9.90
C THR A 629 8.74 -16.37 10.73
N ILE A 630 7.97 -15.27 10.76
CA ILE A 630 8.25 -14.10 11.62
C ILE A 630 7.77 -14.28 13.06
N TRP A 631 7.04 -15.35 13.35
CA TRP A 631 6.37 -15.57 14.65
C TRP A 631 7.18 -16.45 15.62
N ASP A 632 8.32 -17.00 15.19
CA ASP A 632 9.15 -17.89 16.01
C ASP A 632 10.02 -17.14 17.03
N LYS A 633 9.89 -17.54 18.30
CA LYS A 633 10.38 -16.82 19.49
C LYS A 633 11.88 -16.83 19.75
N GLN A 634 12.72 -17.34 18.83
CA GLN A 634 14.14 -17.58 19.15
C GLN A 634 14.94 -16.29 19.44
N SER A 635 14.44 -15.09 19.09
CA SER A 635 15.13 -13.81 19.34
C SER A 635 14.92 -13.21 20.74
N SER A 636 13.86 -13.61 21.46
CA SER A 636 13.47 -12.96 22.74
C SER A 636 14.45 -13.17 23.91
N GLN A 637 15.44 -14.07 23.78
CA GLN A 637 16.47 -14.28 24.80
C GLN A 637 17.73 -13.42 24.63
N GLN A 638 17.86 -12.62 23.56
CA GLN A 638 19.12 -11.94 23.24
C GLN A 638 19.15 -10.41 23.36
N TYR A 639 18.05 -9.77 23.75
CA TYR A 639 18.01 -8.32 23.94
C TYR A 639 17.89 -7.98 25.44
N PRO A 640 18.99 -8.03 26.22
CA PRO A 640 18.98 -7.44 27.54
C PRO A 640 18.85 -5.93 27.34
N TYR A 641 17.76 -5.36 27.88
CA TYR A 641 17.58 -3.94 28.19
C TYR A 641 18.75 -3.06 27.74
N PHE A 642 18.67 -2.48 26.54
CA PHE A 642 19.51 -1.33 26.21
C PHE A 642 19.03 -0.18 27.09
N LEU A 643 19.72 -0.02 28.22
CA LEU A 643 19.59 1.06 29.20
C LEU A 643 19.96 2.41 28.60
#